data_AF-A0A832DV30-F1
#
_entry.id   AF-A0A832DV30-F1
#
_cell.length_a   1.000
_cell.length_b   1.000
_cell.length_c   1.000
_cell.angle_alpha   90.00
_cell.angle_beta   90.00
_cell.angle_gamma   90.00
#
_symmetry.space_group_name_H-M   'P 1'
#
loop_
_entity.id
_entity.type
_entity.pdbx_description
1 polymer ?
#
loop_
_entity_poly.entity_id
_entity_poly.type
_entity_poly.pdbx_seq_one_letter_code
_entity_poly.pdbx_strand_id
1 'polypeptide(L)'
;FSINPYTQDGKDLILKMDRARVKFNWYNPFEPVPIKDIWPNKDVNTQTGTTTTVLELNWINKDIPVDSAWAGIMRSTVSFPDQKKTKYIELWVKGTTGRVNIDIGHISEDYWVRGVNFRGLPSLGNLNTEDVNFNTLLDEGEDVGIDGIPDGQPGDDPDDNFVGPEDAIKQNLPHPFYRINGTEGNGDPEKGVQGVRAPDTEDLNGDGDVNTQNDYFAYSFDLADENNPYIKGRTSAGWRLYRIPIRDYDFKVGNPDTNFQEIFYVRLWLNNLEPDGEFHTIQIATFDFVGNEWEEKGLALTDTSNFQKSDTLFTLDVYNTEENVEAVEGGPEPYHSPPNVTGIVDRITRARSKEQSLVLRMKHLPAGGKVEALKQLNSSINMINYGKLKMFVHGDWMLPKDDPPLEFFIRFGPTEQVYYEYTEPVYPHWDERNNIEIDFKELTDTKQEKYLLADSANGLPVFFREDPNYPGKTFKVVGYPSLHKVNYFVIGVRNKGTQDLQDIEVWVDELRVTDVERESGNAMRLSANLQMADVGQVNASWELVDDNFRRLEQKYANQKGPSGFTRLRQIYNSNFRLNKFLPQFLKVEIPVHFKYDRNVQVPKYYYNSDRRTFFRPDNMFDRVKTFLGLNALSPELEANSNISESRSFGFSFKRKNEQRDPWYLKYSINRLNLSVNFVQVHRSSPTQKRQ
;
A
#
# COMPACT_ATOMS: atom_id res chain seq x y z
N PHE A 1 24.72 26.32 10.01
CA PHE A 1 24.84 27.80 9.98
C PHE A 1 23.89 28.30 8.90
N SER A 2 22.79 29.00 9.23
CA SER A 2 21.93 29.59 8.21
C SER A 2 22.35 31.05 8.01
N ILE A 3 23.04 31.34 6.92
CA ILE A 3 23.23 32.72 6.48
C ILE A 3 21.94 33.09 5.75
N ASN A 4 21.31 34.20 6.14
CA ASN A 4 20.12 34.68 5.45
C ASN A 4 20.55 35.12 4.03
N PRO A 5 20.05 34.48 2.96
CA PRO A 5 20.48 34.76 1.58
C PRO A 5 20.16 36.19 1.13
N TYR A 6 19.27 36.88 1.84
CA TYR A 6 18.82 38.24 1.53
C TYR A 6 19.62 39.34 2.21
N THR A 7 20.60 39.00 3.05
CA THR A 7 21.58 39.97 3.57
C THR A 7 22.70 40.19 2.55
N GLN A 8 23.49 41.26 2.70
CA GLN A 8 24.64 41.49 1.83
C GLN A 8 25.64 40.33 1.87
N ASP A 9 25.96 39.84 3.07
CA ASP A 9 26.85 38.68 3.25
C ASP A 9 26.27 37.40 2.61
N GLY A 10 24.95 37.22 2.65
CA GLY A 10 24.26 36.12 1.99
C GLY A 10 24.34 36.21 0.46
N LYS A 11 24.10 37.39 -0.10
CA LYS A 11 24.23 37.64 -1.54
C LYS A 11 25.67 37.45 -2.03
N ASP A 12 26.65 37.90 -1.26
CA ASP A 12 28.07 37.71 -1.60
C ASP A 12 28.46 36.23 -1.58
N LEU A 13 27.89 35.44 -0.66
CA LEU A 13 28.06 34.00 -0.62
C LEU A 13 27.41 33.31 -1.82
N ILE A 14 26.16 33.64 -2.15
CA ILE A 14 25.47 33.08 -3.32
C ILE A 14 26.26 33.41 -4.59
N LEU A 15 26.73 34.66 -4.74
CA LEU A 15 27.58 35.05 -5.86
C LEU A 15 28.88 34.25 -5.95
N LYS A 16 29.49 33.95 -4.81
CA LYS A 16 30.68 33.09 -4.77
C LYS A 16 30.35 31.66 -5.19
N MET A 17 29.22 31.11 -4.73
CA MET A 17 28.79 29.76 -5.08
C MET A 17 28.42 29.67 -6.56
N ASP A 18 27.65 30.61 -7.08
CA ASP A 18 27.27 30.70 -8.50
C ASP A 18 28.49 30.70 -9.43
N ARG A 19 29.50 31.53 -9.14
CA ARG A 19 30.77 31.57 -9.89
C ARG A 19 31.60 30.28 -9.82
N ALA A 20 31.31 29.42 -8.86
CA ALA A 20 31.99 28.15 -8.68
C ALA A 20 31.21 26.97 -9.30
N ARG A 21 30.07 27.24 -9.96
CA ARG A 21 29.33 26.24 -10.72
C ARG A 21 30.07 25.91 -12.02
N VAL A 22 30.31 24.63 -12.28
CA VAL A 22 30.95 24.17 -13.52
C VAL A 22 29.91 23.93 -14.62
N LYS A 23 30.35 23.84 -15.89
CA LYS A 23 29.43 23.40 -16.96
C LYS A 23 29.07 21.95 -16.72
N PHE A 24 27.78 21.70 -16.63
CA PHE A 24 27.22 20.42 -16.23
C PHE A 24 25.99 20.12 -17.10
N ASN A 25 25.86 18.86 -17.51
CA ASN A 25 24.73 18.37 -18.28
C ASN A 25 24.25 17.05 -17.71
N TRP A 26 22.94 16.86 -17.65
CA TRP A 26 22.28 15.64 -17.23
C TRP A 26 21.33 15.16 -18.32
N TYR A 27 21.42 13.88 -18.70
CA TYR A 27 20.62 13.35 -19.80
C TYR A 27 20.52 11.82 -19.73
N ASN A 28 19.59 11.24 -20.48
CA ASN A 28 19.60 9.81 -20.78
C ASN A 28 20.29 9.60 -22.13
N PRO A 29 21.35 8.77 -22.20
CA PRO A 29 22.07 8.53 -23.45
C PRO A 29 21.20 7.74 -24.44
N PHE A 30 21.45 7.92 -25.73
CA PHE A 30 20.75 7.18 -26.79
C PHE A 30 21.04 5.68 -26.75
N GLU A 31 22.26 5.31 -26.38
CA GLU A 31 22.65 3.91 -26.23
C GLU A 31 22.26 3.42 -24.84
N PRO A 32 21.29 2.49 -24.75
CA PRO A 32 20.86 1.98 -23.46
C PRO A 32 21.88 0.97 -22.91
N VAL A 33 21.99 0.88 -21.59
CA VAL A 33 22.92 -0.01 -20.90
C VAL A 33 22.31 -1.41 -20.78
N PRO A 34 23.06 -2.49 -21.03
CA PRO A 34 22.58 -3.85 -20.76
C PRO A 34 22.13 -4.02 -19.30
N ILE A 35 20.92 -4.52 -19.08
CA ILE A 35 20.36 -4.66 -17.73
C ILE A 35 21.24 -5.57 -16.85
N LYS A 36 21.85 -6.59 -17.44
CA LYS A 36 22.75 -7.53 -16.74
C LYS A 36 24.09 -6.94 -16.33
N ASP A 37 24.49 -5.80 -16.88
CA ASP A 37 25.70 -5.10 -16.43
C ASP A 37 25.46 -4.43 -15.07
N ILE A 38 24.20 -4.04 -14.80
CA ILE A 38 23.77 -3.40 -13.55
C ILE A 38 23.24 -4.44 -12.56
N TRP A 39 22.40 -5.38 -13.02
CA TRP A 39 21.79 -6.45 -12.21
C TRP A 39 22.03 -7.82 -12.86
N PRO A 40 23.18 -8.47 -12.59
CA PRO A 40 23.59 -9.70 -13.29
C PRO A 40 22.60 -10.86 -13.17
N ASN A 41 21.93 -10.95 -12.03
CA ASN A 41 21.01 -12.04 -11.68
C ASN A 41 19.55 -11.78 -12.10
N LYS A 42 19.26 -10.60 -12.67
CA LYS A 42 17.91 -10.24 -13.10
C LYS A 42 17.51 -11.05 -14.34
N ASP A 43 16.29 -11.60 -14.31
CA ASP A 43 15.73 -12.34 -15.43
C ASP A 43 15.27 -11.37 -16.54
N VAL A 44 15.98 -11.39 -17.67
CA VAL A 44 15.71 -10.53 -18.82
C VAL A 44 15.53 -11.34 -20.09
N ASN A 45 14.58 -10.91 -20.90
CA ASN A 45 14.29 -11.51 -22.19
C ASN A 45 13.81 -10.44 -23.19
N THR A 46 13.52 -10.85 -24.42
CA THR A 46 13.11 -9.93 -25.50
C THR A 46 11.79 -9.20 -25.23
N GLN A 47 10.97 -9.68 -24.30
CA GLN A 47 9.69 -9.08 -23.92
C GLN A 47 9.80 -8.11 -22.73
N THR A 48 10.75 -8.32 -21.81
CA THR A 48 11.06 -7.36 -20.74
C THR A 48 12.03 -6.26 -21.17
N GLY A 49 12.72 -6.45 -22.28
CA GLY A 49 13.84 -5.62 -22.68
C GLY A 49 15.14 -6.16 -22.07
N THR A 50 16.23 -6.06 -22.83
CA THR A 50 17.57 -6.50 -22.41
C THR A 50 18.45 -5.34 -21.97
N THR A 51 18.01 -4.11 -22.20
CA THR A 51 18.72 -2.87 -21.94
C THR A 51 17.81 -1.89 -21.22
N THR A 52 18.39 -0.99 -20.41
CA THR A 52 17.69 0.08 -19.70
C THR A 52 18.38 1.40 -19.95
N THR A 53 17.64 2.49 -19.87
CA THR A 53 18.23 3.83 -19.82
C THR A 53 18.83 4.07 -18.44
N VAL A 54 19.87 4.89 -18.39
CA VAL A 54 20.52 5.37 -17.17
C VAL A 54 20.60 6.90 -17.24
N LEU A 55 20.70 7.56 -16.10
CA LEU A 55 20.97 8.99 -16.03
C LEU A 55 22.48 9.22 -16.09
N GLU A 56 22.96 9.98 -17.07
CA GLU A 56 24.35 10.43 -17.11
C GLU A 56 24.44 11.85 -16.57
N LEU A 57 25.37 12.05 -15.64
CA LEU A 57 25.77 13.35 -15.12
C LEU A 57 27.17 13.63 -15.67
N ASN A 58 27.27 14.61 -16.56
CA ASN A 58 28.49 14.96 -17.26
C ASN A 58 28.91 16.38 -16.88
N TRP A 59 30.18 16.59 -16.56
CA TRP A 59 30.71 17.92 -16.26
C TRP A 59 32.08 18.15 -16.88
N ILE A 60 32.41 19.43 -17.06
CA ILE A 60 33.74 19.90 -17.43
C ILE A 60 34.11 21.07 -16.53
N ASN A 61 35.28 20.99 -15.90
CA ASN A 61 35.84 22.06 -15.11
C ASN A 61 37.13 22.55 -15.79
N LYS A 62 37.15 23.80 -16.24
CA LYS A 62 38.28 24.37 -16.99
C LYS A 62 39.28 25.08 -16.09
N ASP A 63 38.80 25.73 -15.05
CA ASP A 63 39.57 26.74 -14.31
C ASP A 63 39.09 26.97 -12.86
N ILE A 64 37.97 26.40 -12.43
CA ILE A 64 37.45 26.58 -11.07
C ILE A 64 38.27 25.70 -10.12
N PRO A 65 38.82 26.22 -9.01
CA PRO A 65 39.56 25.42 -8.04
C PRO A 65 38.75 24.20 -7.57
N VAL A 66 39.40 23.03 -7.51
CA VAL A 66 38.76 21.72 -7.22
C VAL A 66 37.83 21.75 -6.01
N ASP A 67 38.26 22.34 -4.89
CA ASP A 67 37.50 22.38 -3.64
C ASP A 67 36.29 23.35 -3.68
N SER A 68 36.22 24.21 -4.69
CA SER A 68 35.11 25.16 -4.89
C SER A 68 34.15 24.70 -5.98
N ALA A 69 34.65 23.96 -6.97
CA ALA A 69 33.88 23.51 -8.11
C ALA A 69 32.71 22.61 -7.69
N TRP A 70 31.50 22.93 -8.17
CA TRP A 70 30.32 22.13 -7.93
C TRP A 70 29.35 22.13 -9.12
N ALA A 71 28.46 21.14 -9.16
CA ALA A 71 27.32 21.10 -10.05
C ALA A 71 26.22 20.22 -9.47
N GLY A 72 24.95 20.38 -9.86
CA GLY A 72 23.89 19.53 -9.32
C GLY A 72 22.54 19.71 -9.98
N ILE A 73 21.63 18.82 -9.60
CA ILE A 73 20.23 18.79 -10.02
C ILE A 73 19.34 18.63 -8.80
N MET A 74 18.10 19.09 -8.89
CA MET A 74 17.11 18.92 -7.82
C MET A 74 15.75 18.57 -8.40
N ARG A 75 14.89 17.98 -7.56
CA ARG A 75 13.52 17.61 -7.90
C ARG A 75 12.61 17.70 -6.69
N SER A 76 11.37 18.11 -6.91
CA SER A 76 10.29 18.02 -5.91
C SER A 76 9.79 16.57 -5.71
N THR A 77 9.59 16.20 -4.46
CA THR A 77 9.01 14.93 -3.98
C THR A 77 7.62 15.14 -3.36
N VAL A 78 6.93 16.23 -3.67
CA VAL A 78 5.58 16.56 -3.15
C VAL A 78 4.52 15.46 -3.39
N SER A 79 4.74 14.57 -4.37
CA SER A 79 3.88 13.42 -4.62
C SER A 79 4.12 12.24 -3.65
N PHE A 80 5.22 12.22 -2.91
CA PHE A 80 5.59 11.19 -1.93
C PHE A 80 6.42 11.76 -0.75
N PRO A 81 5.92 12.77 0.00
CA PRO A 81 6.73 13.46 1.00
C PRO A 81 6.98 12.65 2.28
N ASP A 82 6.10 11.68 2.58
CA ASP A 82 6.18 10.86 3.79
C ASP A 82 7.22 9.74 3.63
N GLN A 83 8.37 9.93 4.26
CA GLN A 83 9.51 9.03 4.32
C GLN A 83 9.71 8.42 5.72
N LYS A 84 8.68 8.41 6.60
CA LYS A 84 8.77 7.82 7.95
C LYS A 84 9.27 6.38 7.94
N LYS A 85 8.79 5.59 6.98
CA LYS A 85 9.08 4.16 6.88
C LYS A 85 10.31 3.86 6.03
N THR A 86 10.89 4.88 5.42
CA THR A 86 12.11 4.77 4.63
C THR A 86 13.27 4.50 5.57
N LYS A 87 14.10 3.54 5.18
CA LYS A 87 15.32 3.16 5.91
C LYS A 87 16.56 3.63 5.18
N TYR A 88 16.58 3.46 3.86
CA TYR A 88 17.74 3.70 3.04
C TYR A 88 17.42 4.57 1.81
N ILE A 89 18.40 5.35 1.39
CA ILE A 89 18.51 5.87 0.03
C ILE A 89 19.41 4.89 -0.72
N GLU A 90 18.95 4.34 -1.84
CA GLU A 90 19.71 3.41 -2.67
C GLU A 90 20.02 4.01 -4.04
N LEU A 91 21.29 3.88 -4.46
CA LEU A 91 21.72 4.31 -5.79
C LEU A 91 22.60 3.25 -6.43
N TRP A 92 22.31 2.90 -7.68
CA TRP A 92 23.24 2.17 -8.53
C TRP A 92 24.05 3.17 -9.33
N VAL A 93 25.34 3.31 -9.00
CA VAL A 93 26.23 4.33 -9.57
C VAL A 93 27.42 3.67 -10.27
N LYS A 94 27.79 4.21 -11.43
CA LYS A 94 29.04 3.89 -12.12
C LYS A 94 29.83 5.19 -12.34
N GLY A 95 31.02 5.24 -11.74
CA GLY A 95 31.91 6.40 -11.75
C GLY A 95 33.00 6.23 -10.71
N THR A 96 34.13 6.92 -10.91
CA THR A 96 35.31 6.82 -10.02
C THR A 96 35.85 8.18 -9.58
N THR A 97 35.24 9.28 -10.01
CA THR A 97 35.68 10.64 -9.74
C THR A 97 34.52 11.50 -9.24
N GLY A 98 34.84 12.50 -8.41
CA GLY A 98 33.87 13.40 -7.81
C GLY A 98 33.29 12.88 -6.49
N ARG A 99 32.91 13.82 -5.64
CA ARG A 99 32.20 13.56 -4.39
C ARG A 99 30.71 13.82 -4.60
N VAL A 100 29.90 12.81 -4.31
CA VAL A 100 28.44 12.85 -4.45
C VAL A 100 27.84 13.33 -3.14
N ASN A 101 26.91 14.27 -3.23
CA ASN A 101 26.16 14.81 -2.13
C ASN A 101 24.66 14.70 -2.44
N ILE A 102 23.89 14.23 -1.47
CA ILE A 102 22.44 14.07 -1.56
C ILE A 102 21.83 14.88 -0.42
N ASP A 103 21.00 15.85 -0.74
CA ASP A 103 20.23 16.62 0.21
C ASP A 103 18.77 16.21 0.13
N ILE A 104 18.10 16.02 1.27
CA ILE A 104 16.66 15.72 1.34
C ILE A 104 15.97 16.57 2.41
N GLY A 105 14.80 17.12 2.09
CA GLY A 105 14.01 17.93 3.02
C GLY A 105 13.32 19.09 2.32
N HIS A 106 13.29 20.26 2.95
CA HIS A 106 12.96 21.52 2.29
C HIS A 106 14.25 22.13 1.72
N ILE A 107 14.28 22.34 0.41
CA ILE A 107 15.42 22.91 -0.29
C ILE A 107 14.89 24.08 -1.11
N SER A 108 15.65 25.17 -1.14
CA SER A 108 15.26 26.37 -1.87
C SER A 108 15.13 26.08 -3.37
N GLU A 109 14.01 26.50 -3.94
CA GLU A 109 13.69 26.52 -5.37
C GLU A 109 14.32 27.72 -6.10
N ASP A 110 14.58 28.80 -5.36
CA ASP A 110 15.15 30.06 -5.87
C ASP A 110 16.47 29.83 -6.65
N TYR A 111 16.36 29.85 -7.97
CA TYR A 111 17.45 29.73 -8.92
C TYR A 111 17.89 31.14 -9.31
N TRP A 112 18.88 31.64 -8.59
CA TRP A 112 19.34 33.00 -8.84
C TRP A 112 20.01 33.15 -10.21
N VAL A 113 19.38 33.96 -11.08
CA VAL A 113 19.96 34.43 -12.34
C VAL A 113 20.68 35.76 -12.11
N ARG A 114 21.99 35.76 -12.35
CA ARG A 114 22.86 36.86 -11.96
C ARG A 114 22.63 38.11 -12.80
N GLY A 115 22.27 39.21 -12.12
CA GLY A 115 22.20 40.54 -12.74
C GLY A 115 20.94 40.78 -13.58
N VAL A 116 19.98 39.86 -13.49
CA VAL A 116 18.73 39.87 -14.24
C VAL A 116 17.58 40.31 -13.32
N ASN A 117 16.69 41.13 -13.87
CA ASN A 117 15.41 41.45 -13.26
C ASN A 117 14.30 40.78 -14.06
N PHE A 118 13.71 39.73 -13.50
CA PHE A 118 12.60 39.03 -14.11
C PHE A 118 11.30 39.84 -13.92
N ARG A 119 10.68 40.28 -15.04
CA ARG A 119 9.44 41.08 -15.05
C ARG A 119 9.45 42.31 -14.13
N GLY A 120 10.62 42.95 -13.97
CA GLY A 120 10.79 44.15 -13.15
C GLY A 120 11.05 43.90 -11.65
N LEU A 121 11.14 42.63 -11.24
CA LEU A 121 11.59 42.22 -9.91
C LEU A 121 13.01 41.61 -10.00
N PRO A 122 13.84 41.74 -8.96
CA PRO A 122 15.12 41.02 -8.91
C PRO A 122 14.88 39.51 -8.96
N SER A 123 15.68 38.75 -9.71
CA SER A 123 15.55 37.27 -9.72
C SER A 123 15.63 36.68 -8.30
N LEU A 124 16.62 37.07 -7.49
CA LEU A 124 16.79 36.50 -6.16
C LEU A 124 15.56 36.77 -5.27
N GLY A 125 14.94 35.70 -4.77
CA GLY A 125 13.79 35.72 -3.87
C GLY A 125 12.46 36.00 -4.53
N ASN A 126 12.36 36.00 -5.86
CA ASN A 126 11.11 36.11 -6.60
C ASN A 126 11.02 34.98 -7.61
N LEU A 127 9.80 34.53 -7.89
CA LEU A 127 9.56 33.43 -8.83
C LEU A 127 10.02 33.81 -10.23
N ASN A 128 11.04 33.12 -10.73
CA ASN A 128 11.37 33.11 -12.15
C ASN A 128 10.58 32.00 -12.85
N THR A 129 9.79 32.36 -13.86
CA THR A 129 8.93 31.42 -14.58
C THR A 129 8.57 31.94 -15.97
N GLU A 130 8.68 31.07 -16.97
CA GLU A 130 8.22 31.35 -18.32
C GLU A 130 6.69 31.48 -18.40
N ASP A 131 5.95 30.80 -17.50
CA ASP A 131 4.48 30.82 -17.49
C ASP A 131 3.96 32.21 -17.09
N VAL A 132 3.56 33.03 -18.07
CA VAL A 132 3.12 34.41 -17.80
C VAL A 132 1.75 34.46 -17.17
N ASN A 133 0.88 33.53 -17.54
CA ASN A 133 -0.54 33.57 -17.23
C ASN A 133 -0.96 32.49 -16.21
N PHE A 134 -0.01 31.70 -15.71
CA PHE A 134 -0.19 30.61 -14.74
C PHE A 134 -1.17 29.55 -15.24
N ASN A 135 -1.15 29.27 -16.55
CA ASN A 135 -2.01 28.25 -17.16
C ASN A 135 -1.34 26.87 -17.26
N THR A 136 -0.09 26.74 -16.82
CA THR A 136 0.77 25.53 -16.86
C THR A 136 1.11 25.03 -18.26
N LEU A 137 0.93 25.88 -19.29
CA LEU A 137 1.22 25.60 -20.69
C LEU A 137 2.26 26.60 -21.18
N LEU A 138 3.13 26.14 -22.07
CA LEU A 138 4.09 27.01 -22.74
C LEU A 138 3.40 27.70 -23.92
N ASP A 139 3.16 29.01 -23.82
CA ASP A 139 2.54 29.83 -24.85
C ASP A 139 3.57 30.46 -25.82
N GLU A 140 3.07 31.00 -26.94
CA GLU A 140 3.91 31.61 -27.97
C GLU A 140 4.70 32.82 -27.41
N GLY A 141 6.03 32.71 -27.45
CA GLY A 141 6.94 33.76 -26.98
C GLY A 141 7.33 33.66 -25.49
N GLU A 142 6.91 32.60 -24.79
CA GLU A 142 7.32 32.35 -23.39
C GLU A 142 8.62 31.56 -23.25
N ASP A 143 9.02 30.79 -24.28
CA ASP A 143 10.21 29.93 -24.33
C ASP A 143 11.49 30.77 -24.51
N VAL A 144 11.82 31.58 -23.50
CA VAL A 144 12.90 32.59 -23.47
C VAL A 144 13.86 32.37 -22.31
N GLY A 145 13.80 31.21 -21.66
CA GLY A 145 14.63 30.83 -20.54
C GLY A 145 14.17 31.41 -19.19
N ILE A 146 14.81 30.91 -18.12
CA ILE A 146 14.59 31.36 -16.74
C ILE A 146 15.13 32.78 -16.50
N ASP A 147 15.96 33.32 -17.41
CA ASP A 147 16.40 34.71 -17.36
C ASP A 147 15.32 35.70 -17.91
N GLY A 148 14.38 35.22 -18.72
CA GLY A 148 13.33 36.04 -19.33
C GLY A 148 13.83 37.00 -20.41
N ILE A 149 15.02 36.77 -20.96
CA ILE A 149 15.68 37.62 -21.95
C ILE A 149 15.96 36.79 -23.21
N PRO A 150 15.25 37.04 -24.33
CA PRO A 150 15.44 36.24 -25.54
C PRO A 150 16.86 36.26 -26.11
N ASP A 151 17.28 35.17 -26.75
CA ASP A 151 18.59 34.97 -27.37
C ASP A 151 18.97 36.16 -28.28
N GLY A 152 20.19 36.66 -28.07
CA GLY A 152 20.76 37.79 -28.81
C GLY A 152 20.24 39.17 -28.39
N GLN A 153 19.40 39.26 -27.36
CA GLN A 153 19.06 40.55 -26.73
C GLN A 153 20.12 40.98 -25.72
N PRO A 154 20.34 42.28 -25.48
CA PRO A 154 21.33 42.74 -24.51
C PRO A 154 21.05 42.22 -23.10
N GLY A 155 21.94 41.36 -22.60
CA GLY A 155 21.87 40.80 -21.24
C GLY A 155 21.33 39.37 -21.16
N ASP A 156 21.11 38.73 -22.31
CA ASP A 156 20.87 37.29 -22.44
C ASP A 156 21.98 36.46 -21.78
N ASP A 157 21.63 35.26 -21.30
CA ASP A 157 22.58 34.23 -20.87
C ASP A 157 22.82 33.19 -21.98
N PRO A 158 23.90 33.26 -22.78
CA PRO A 158 24.12 32.32 -23.88
C PRO A 158 24.28 30.84 -23.47
N ASP A 159 24.41 30.55 -22.17
CA ASP A 159 24.49 29.21 -21.61
C ASP A 159 23.12 28.54 -21.36
N ASP A 160 22.04 29.32 -21.40
CA ASP A 160 20.66 28.84 -21.24
C ASP A 160 20.04 28.36 -22.56
N ASN A 161 20.67 28.67 -23.69
CA ASN A 161 20.23 28.28 -25.02
C ASN A 161 20.23 26.75 -25.21
N PHE A 162 19.06 26.17 -25.48
CA PHE A 162 18.91 24.74 -25.80
C PHE A 162 19.44 24.40 -27.20
N VAL A 163 20.21 23.32 -27.28
CA VAL A 163 20.61 22.71 -28.56
C VAL A 163 20.47 21.20 -28.49
N GLY A 164 19.63 20.65 -29.37
CA GLY A 164 19.43 19.21 -29.50
C GLY A 164 20.69 18.47 -30.01
N PRO A 165 20.86 17.17 -29.73
CA PRO A 165 22.14 16.49 -29.95
C PRO A 165 22.62 16.45 -31.40
N GLU A 166 21.71 16.33 -32.36
CA GLU A 166 22.07 16.36 -33.78
C GLU A 166 22.64 17.72 -34.20
N ASP A 167 22.04 18.81 -33.70
CA ASP A 167 22.48 20.16 -34.03
C ASP A 167 23.75 20.54 -33.27
N ALA A 168 23.91 20.05 -32.04
CA ALA A 168 25.16 20.20 -31.29
C ALA A 168 26.35 19.60 -32.08
N ILE A 169 26.15 18.43 -32.71
CA ILE A 169 27.14 17.81 -33.59
C ILE A 169 27.40 18.69 -34.83
N LYS A 170 26.35 19.18 -35.50
CA LYS A 170 26.49 20.06 -36.69
C LYS A 170 27.23 21.37 -36.37
N GLN A 171 27.02 21.90 -35.16
CA GLN A 171 27.66 23.11 -34.65
C GLN A 171 29.09 22.85 -34.13
N ASN A 172 29.58 21.60 -34.18
CA ASN A 172 30.88 21.19 -33.61
C ASN A 172 31.02 21.57 -32.13
N LEU A 173 29.94 21.42 -31.33
CA LEU A 173 30.05 21.59 -29.89
C LEU A 173 30.94 20.50 -29.28
N PRO A 174 31.59 20.75 -28.13
CA PRO A 174 32.54 19.80 -27.52
C PRO A 174 31.94 18.43 -27.17
N HIS A 175 30.62 18.35 -27.01
CA HIS A 175 29.90 17.12 -26.71
C HIS A 175 28.48 17.18 -27.33
N PRO A 176 27.90 16.06 -27.81
CA PRO A 176 26.54 16.07 -28.38
C PRO A 176 25.48 16.58 -27.41
N PHE A 177 25.67 16.40 -26.11
CA PHE A 177 24.73 16.84 -25.08
C PHE A 177 25.18 18.13 -24.36
N TYR A 178 26.07 18.93 -24.96
CA TYR A 178 26.71 20.07 -24.29
C TYR A 178 25.74 21.20 -23.85
N ARG A 179 24.58 21.31 -24.51
CA ARG A 179 23.53 22.31 -24.28
C ARG A 179 22.13 21.66 -24.16
N ILE A 180 22.08 20.40 -23.75
CA ILE A 180 20.82 19.64 -23.70
C ILE A 180 19.86 20.13 -22.60
N ASN A 181 20.40 20.77 -21.55
CA ASN A 181 19.62 21.29 -20.42
C ASN A 181 19.43 22.81 -20.48
N GLY A 182 19.60 23.42 -21.66
CA GLY A 182 19.20 24.81 -21.84
C GLY A 182 17.71 25.00 -21.61
N THR A 183 17.34 26.15 -21.05
CA THR A 183 15.97 26.57 -20.80
C THR A 183 15.36 27.29 -22.01
N GLU A 184 16.14 28.09 -22.75
CA GLU A 184 15.60 28.81 -23.90
C GLU A 184 15.52 27.94 -25.16
N GLY A 185 14.31 27.84 -25.74
CA GLY A 185 14.04 27.08 -26.95
C GLY A 185 13.87 25.58 -26.71
N ASN A 186 13.74 25.14 -25.45
CA ASN A 186 13.62 23.73 -25.12
C ASN A 186 12.18 23.20 -25.28
N GLY A 187 11.22 24.08 -25.59
CA GLY A 187 9.86 23.74 -25.97
C GLY A 187 9.62 23.67 -27.49
N ASP A 188 10.58 24.13 -28.29
CA ASP A 188 10.49 24.20 -29.75
C ASP A 188 10.68 22.82 -30.42
N PRO A 189 9.63 22.26 -31.08
CA PRO A 189 9.75 20.99 -31.79
C PRO A 189 10.73 21.05 -32.98
N GLU A 190 10.98 22.22 -33.57
CA GLU A 190 11.91 22.37 -34.70
C GLU A 190 13.36 22.17 -34.26
N LYS A 191 13.67 22.39 -32.97
CA LYS A 191 14.98 22.14 -32.35
C LYS A 191 15.18 20.68 -31.90
N GLY A 192 14.28 19.77 -32.30
CA GLY A 192 14.41 18.32 -32.06
C GLY A 192 13.91 17.85 -30.70
N VAL A 193 13.15 18.68 -29.97
CA VAL A 193 12.53 18.34 -28.69
C VAL A 193 11.39 17.33 -28.91
N GLN A 194 11.44 16.19 -28.23
CA GLN A 194 10.35 15.21 -28.19
C GLN A 194 9.78 15.14 -26.77
N GLY A 195 8.59 15.71 -26.53
CA GLY A 195 8.00 15.70 -25.19
C GLY A 195 6.85 16.68 -24.97
N VAL A 196 6.49 16.84 -23.69
CA VAL A 196 5.50 17.82 -23.23
C VAL A 196 6.15 19.20 -23.24
N ARG A 197 5.47 20.16 -23.88
CA ARG A 197 5.83 21.58 -23.85
C ARG A 197 5.35 22.14 -22.52
N ALA A 198 6.27 22.31 -21.58
CA ALA A 198 6.00 22.92 -20.29
C ALA A 198 6.89 24.16 -20.17
N PRO A 199 6.39 25.26 -19.58
CA PRO A 199 7.21 26.41 -19.27
C PRO A 199 8.24 26.05 -18.20
N ASP A 200 9.46 26.53 -18.35
CA ASP A 200 10.48 26.43 -17.30
C ASP A 200 10.12 27.34 -16.14
N THR A 201 10.21 26.81 -14.92
CA THR A 201 9.81 27.52 -13.70
C THR A 201 10.62 27.06 -12.50
N GLU A 202 10.87 27.97 -11.56
CA GLU A 202 11.41 27.62 -10.23
C GLU A 202 10.38 26.93 -9.34
N ASP A 203 9.08 27.07 -9.63
CA ASP A 203 8.00 26.38 -8.91
C ASP A 203 7.99 24.88 -9.25
N LEU A 204 8.89 24.12 -8.62
CA LEU A 204 9.07 22.69 -8.88
C LEU A 204 7.96 21.83 -8.27
N ASN A 205 7.22 22.35 -7.29
CA ASN A 205 6.16 21.62 -6.61
C ASN A 205 4.75 21.96 -7.14
N GLY A 206 4.61 23.03 -7.92
CA GLY A 206 3.37 23.49 -8.55
C GLY A 206 2.43 24.24 -7.61
N ASP A 207 2.94 24.90 -6.56
CA ASP A 207 2.14 25.66 -5.58
C ASP A 207 1.91 27.13 -5.97
N GLY A 208 2.58 27.60 -7.02
CA GLY A 208 2.48 28.94 -7.58
C GLY A 208 3.41 29.99 -6.94
N ASP A 209 4.25 29.59 -5.98
CA ASP A 209 5.20 30.46 -5.28
C ASP A 209 6.63 29.89 -5.39
N VAL A 210 7.65 30.73 -5.13
CA VAL A 210 9.04 30.25 -5.01
C VAL A 210 9.34 29.89 -3.56
N ASN A 211 9.67 28.63 -3.30
CA ASN A 211 10.04 28.20 -1.95
C ASN A 211 11.51 28.53 -1.65
N THR A 212 11.76 29.39 -0.66
CA THR A 212 13.13 29.87 -0.36
C THR A 212 13.71 29.26 0.92
N GLN A 213 13.06 28.23 1.46
CA GLN A 213 13.40 27.59 2.73
C GLN A 213 14.52 26.56 2.53
N ASN A 214 15.45 26.47 3.48
CA ASN A 214 16.52 25.47 3.50
C ASN A 214 16.56 24.76 4.86
N ASP A 215 15.81 23.68 4.95
CA ASP A 215 15.73 22.79 6.10
C ASP A 215 15.87 21.33 5.61
N TYR A 216 17.10 20.82 5.55
CA TYR A 216 17.40 19.52 4.95
C TYR A 216 18.50 18.74 5.68
N PHE A 217 18.53 17.43 5.42
CA PHE A 217 19.62 16.52 5.77
C PHE A 217 20.51 16.29 4.55
N ALA A 218 21.82 16.18 4.75
CA ALA A 218 22.78 15.94 3.68
C ALA A 218 23.63 14.69 3.95
N TYR A 219 23.89 13.93 2.89
CA TYR A 219 24.72 12.73 2.87
C TYR A 219 25.81 12.92 1.81
N SER A 220 27.06 12.55 2.13
CA SER A 220 28.21 12.79 1.27
C SER A 220 29.12 11.56 1.20
N PHE A 221 29.49 11.15 -0.01
CA PHE A 221 30.45 10.07 -0.21
C PHE A 221 31.32 10.29 -1.44
N ASP A 222 32.52 9.73 -1.40
CA ASP A 222 33.50 9.85 -2.47
C ASP A 222 33.41 8.64 -3.40
N LEU A 223 33.33 8.86 -4.72
CA LEU A 223 33.31 7.77 -5.69
C LEU A 223 34.68 7.12 -5.89
N ALA A 224 35.77 7.79 -5.50
CA ALA A 224 37.10 7.22 -5.50
C ALA A 224 37.34 6.25 -4.32
N ASP A 225 36.54 6.34 -3.25
CA ASP A 225 36.66 5.47 -2.08
C ASP A 225 36.02 4.10 -2.33
N GLU A 226 36.85 3.13 -2.70
CA GLU A 226 36.41 1.76 -2.94
C GLU A 226 35.94 1.02 -1.68
N ASN A 227 36.34 1.48 -0.49
CA ASN A 227 36.02 0.84 0.79
C ASN A 227 34.88 1.54 1.54
N ASN A 228 34.15 2.43 0.87
CA ASN A 228 33.07 3.18 1.48
C ASN A 228 32.01 2.25 2.10
N PRO A 229 31.60 2.48 3.37
CA PRO A 229 30.68 1.59 4.08
C PRO A 229 29.27 1.53 3.47
N TYR A 230 28.87 2.53 2.68
CA TYR A 230 27.60 2.55 1.97
C TYR A 230 27.58 1.56 0.78
N ILE A 231 28.73 1.09 0.29
CA ILE A 231 28.76 0.13 -0.82
C ILE A 231 28.30 -1.25 -0.33
N LYS A 232 27.18 -1.74 -0.86
CA LYS A 232 26.60 -3.06 -0.55
C LYS A 232 26.58 -4.04 -1.71
N GLY A 233 26.89 -3.59 -2.92
CA GLY A 233 26.94 -4.45 -4.10
C GLY A 233 27.90 -3.91 -5.15
N ARG A 234 28.49 -4.79 -5.95
CA ARG A 234 29.38 -4.46 -7.08
C ARG A 234 29.09 -5.39 -8.25
N THR A 235 29.26 -4.90 -9.47
CA THR A 235 29.26 -5.73 -10.68
C THR A 235 30.60 -5.66 -11.40
N SER A 236 30.88 -6.66 -12.24
CA SER A 236 32.07 -6.69 -13.10
C SER A 236 32.12 -5.54 -14.11
N ALA A 237 30.97 -4.93 -14.44
CA ALA A 237 30.86 -3.80 -15.36
C ALA A 237 31.11 -2.43 -14.68
N GLY A 238 31.49 -2.42 -13.40
CA GLY A 238 31.88 -1.22 -12.65
C GLY A 238 30.73 -0.52 -11.92
N TRP A 239 29.54 -1.11 -11.88
CA TRP A 239 28.41 -0.57 -11.13
C TRP A 239 28.54 -0.89 -9.63
N ARG A 240 28.18 0.07 -8.78
CA ARG A 240 28.21 -0.04 -7.32
C ARG A 240 26.85 0.35 -6.74
N LEU A 241 26.31 -0.49 -5.86
CA LEU A 241 25.11 -0.19 -5.08
C LEU A 241 25.52 0.54 -3.80
N TYR A 242 25.17 1.83 -3.71
CA TYR A 242 25.25 2.62 -2.49
C TYR A 242 23.93 2.52 -1.74
N ARG A 243 23.96 2.09 -0.48
CA ARG A 243 22.81 2.01 0.44
C ARG A 243 23.12 2.86 1.66
N ILE A 244 22.48 4.03 1.72
CA ILE A 244 22.76 5.09 2.70
C ILE A 244 21.61 5.11 3.73
N PRO A 245 21.87 4.88 5.03
CA PRO A 245 20.82 4.98 6.05
C PRO A 245 20.30 6.42 6.15
N ILE A 246 19.00 6.62 5.92
CA ILE A 246 18.41 7.97 5.84
C ILE A 246 18.48 8.72 7.19
N ARG A 247 18.63 8.01 8.31
CA ARG A 247 18.71 8.62 9.65
C ARG A 247 20.15 8.98 10.06
N ASP A 248 21.14 8.45 9.36
CA ASP A 248 22.56 8.66 9.65
C ASP A 248 23.12 9.71 8.68
N TYR A 249 22.62 10.94 8.80
CA TYR A 249 23.03 12.07 7.96
C TYR A 249 24.39 12.63 8.39
N ASP A 250 25.18 13.12 7.43
CA ASP A 250 26.48 13.75 7.68
C ASP A 250 26.32 15.19 8.17
N PHE A 251 25.37 15.91 7.58
CA PHE A 251 25.07 17.29 7.95
C PHE A 251 23.58 17.55 8.06
N LYS A 252 23.23 18.52 8.92
CA LYS A 252 21.87 19.05 9.08
C LYS A 252 21.90 20.55 8.87
N VAL A 253 21.10 21.05 7.95
CA VAL A 253 20.95 22.49 7.66
C VAL A 253 19.58 22.95 8.12
N GLY A 254 19.54 24.03 8.89
CA GLY A 254 18.28 24.57 9.42
C GLY A 254 17.63 23.65 10.46
N ASN A 255 16.30 23.55 10.41
CA ASN A 255 15.45 22.76 11.31
C ASN A 255 14.54 21.78 10.53
N PRO A 256 15.10 20.78 9.81
CA PRO A 256 14.33 19.80 9.05
C PRO A 256 13.45 18.92 9.95
N ASP A 257 12.38 18.38 9.39
CA ASP A 257 11.51 17.42 10.07
C ASP A 257 12.26 16.12 10.40
N THR A 258 12.59 15.95 11.67
CA THR A 258 13.26 14.76 12.19
C THR A 258 12.40 13.49 12.17
N ASN A 259 11.09 13.60 11.92
CA ASN A 259 10.22 12.44 11.71
C ASN A 259 10.21 11.97 10.25
N PHE A 260 10.81 12.72 9.33
CA PHE A 260 10.83 12.43 7.90
C PHE A 260 9.43 12.28 7.28
N GLN A 261 8.43 13.02 7.78
CA GLN A 261 7.08 13.10 7.21
C GLN A 261 7.00 14.10 6.07
N GLU A 262 7.84 15.13 6.13
CA GLU A 262 7.83 16.29 5.23
C GLU A 262 9.16 16.39 4.49
N ILE A 263 9.41 15.45 3.56
CA ILE A 263 10.54 15.50 2.63
C ILE A 263 10.01 15.93 1.26
N PHE A 264 10.13 17.23 0.93
CA PHE A 264 9.54 17.79 -0.29
C PHE A 264 10.50 17.96 -1.46
N TYR A 265 11.82 17.88 -1.22
CA TYR A 265 12.83 18.01 -2.25
C TYR A 265 13.97 17.04 -2.03
N VAL A 266 14.56 16.65 -3.16
CA VAL A 266 15.83 15.92 -3.21
C VAL A 266 16.76 16.68 -4.15
N ARG A 267 17.97 16.96 -3.69
CA ARG A 267 19.04 17.56 -4.50
C ARG A 267 20.23 16.61 -4.55
N LEU A 268 20.69 16.31 -5.75
CA LEU A 268 21.89 15.53 -6.01
C LEU A 268 22.93 16.48 -6.60
N TRP A 269 24.07 16.62 -5.93
CA TRP A 269 25.12 17.52 -6.40
C TRP A 269 26.51 16.94 -6.18
N LEU A 270 27.43 17.34 -7.05
CA LEU A 270 28.81 16.91 -7.09
C LEU A 270 29.73 18.05 -6.68
N ASN A 271 30.80 17.74 -5.95
CA ASN A 271 31.90 18.66 -5.71
C ASN A 271 33.26 17.93 -5.77
N ASN A 272 34.34 18.66 -5.53
CA ASN A 272 35.71 18.19 -5.73
C ASN A 272 35.94 17.76 -7.18
N LEU A 273 35.67 18.68 -8.11
CA LEU A 273 35.71 18.43 -9.55
C LEU A 273 37.03 18.96 -10.11
N GLU A 274 37.84 18.10 -10.71
CA GLU A 274 39.20 18.45 -11.16
C GLU A 274 39.20 19.48 -12.30
N PRO A 275 39.99 20.58 -12.22
CA PRO A 275 40.11 21.59 -13.27
C PRO A 275 41.09 21.15 -14.37
N ASP A 276 40.83 20.00 -14.99
CA ASP A 276 41.67 19.44 -16.05
C ASP A 276 41.20 19.80 -17.46
N GLY A 277 40.04 20.43 -17.59
CA GLY A 277 39.43 20.78 -18.87
C GLY A 277 38.88 19.58 -19.65
N GLU A 278 38.80 18.41 -19.02
CA GLU A 278 38.27 17.18 -19.62
C GLU A 278 36.81 16.95 -19.19
N PHE A 279 36.10 16.15 -19.99
CA PHE A 279 34.76 15.69 -19.63
C PHE A 279 34.84 14.51 -18.67
N HIS A 280 34.14 14.62 -17.56
CA HIS A 280 33.95 13.55 -16.59
C HIS A 280 32.49 13.13 -16.57
N THR A 281 32.22 11.86 -16.30
CA THR A 281 30.85 11.32 -16.33
C THR A 281 30.61 10.34 -15.19
N ILE A 282 29.46 10.47 -14.56
CA ILE A 282 28.89 9.50 -13.63
C ILE A 282 27.57 9.01 -14.22
N GLN A 283 27.33 7.70 -14.18
CA GLN A 283 26.06 7.11 -14.59
C GLN A 283 25.30 6.63 -13.35
N ILE A 284 23.99 6.89 -13.32
CA ILE A 284 23.08 6.47 -12.25
C ILE A 284 21.96 5.65 -12.88
N ALA A 285 21.86 4.38 -12.50
CA ALA A 285 20.84 3.48 -13.02
C ALA A 285 19.52 3.62 -12.26
N THR A 286 19.59 3.73 -10.93
CA THR A 286 18.43 3.97 -10.08
C THR A 286 18.79 4.89 -8.90
N PHE A 287 17.77 5.59 -8.39
CA PHE A 287 17.80 6.37 -7.17
C PHE A 287 16.47 6.09 -6.46
N ASP A 288 16.52 5.35 -5.35
CA ASP A 288 15.32 4.83 -4.70
C ASP A 288 15.30 5.16 -3.19
N PHE A 289 14.13 5.51 -2.68
CA PHE A 289 13.87 5.51 -1.23
C PHE A 289 13.31 4.14 -0.84
N VAL A 290 14.10 3.38 -0.09
CA VAL A 290 13.79 1.99 0.24
C VAL A 290 13.47 1.86 1.72
N GLY A 291 12.35 1.21 2.01
CA GLY A 291 11.86 0.94 3.35
C GLY A 291 11.42 -0.50 3.52
N ASN A 292 11.04 -0.87 4.74
CA ASN A 292 10.47 -2.17 5.03
C ASN A 292 9.00 -2.00 5.46
N GLU A 293 8.11 -2.85 4.95
CA GLU A 293 6.72 -2.89 5.41
C GLU A 293 6.60 -3.38 6.85
N TRP A 294 7.63 -4.11 7.32
CA TRP A 294 7.79 -4.54 8.69
C TRP A 294 8.61 -3.53 9.49
N GLU A 295 8.10 -3.18 10.67
CA GLU A 295 8.68 -2.22 11.58
C GLU A 295 9.29 -2.93 12.80
N GLU A 296 10.52 -2.57 13.16
CA GLU A 296 11.17 -3.07 14.37
C GLU A 296 10.47 -2.51 15.62
N LYS A 297 9.95 -3.40 16.47
CA LYS A 297 9.56 -3.04 17.84
C LYS A 297 10.78 -2.94 18.74
N GLY A 298 11.83 -3.74 18.48
CA GLY A 298 13.08 -3.75 19.23
C GLY A 298 13.28 -5.05 20.03
N LEU A 299 14.18 -5.00 21.00
CA LEU A 299 14.53 -6.09 21.89
C LEU A 299 13.89 -5.91 23.27
N ALA A 300 13.32 -6.98 23.82
CA ALA A 300 12.81 -7.04 25.18
C ALA A 300 13.53 -8.16 25.92
N LEU A 301 14.02 -7.89 27.14
CA LEU A 301 14.76 -8.87 27.96
C LEU A 301 13.86 -9.99 28.50
N THR A 302 12.58 -9.70 28.70
CA THR A 302 11.54 -10.64 29.13
C THR A 302 10.20 -10.28 28.50
N ASP A 303 9.20 -11.16 28.61
CA ASP A 303 7.85 -10.91 28.11
C ASP A 303 7.13 -9.72 28.76
N THR A 304 7.58 -9.25 29.93
CA THR A 304 7.02 -8.11 30.65
C THR A 304 7.86 -6.83 30.53
N SER A 305 9.06 -6.92 29.96
CA SER A 305 9.95 -5.77 29.80
C SER A 305 9.53 -4.89 28.61
N ASN A 306 9.85 -3.61 28.69
CA ASN A 306 9.67 -2.68 27.57
C ASN A 306 10.66 -3.01 26.44
N PHE A 307 10.23 -2.79 25.20
CA PHE A 307 11.12 -2.92 24.06
C PHE A 307 12.11 -1.76 24.00
N GLN A 308 13.39 -2.11 23.81
CA GLN A 308 14.45 -1.19 23.46
C GLN A 308 14.70 -1.28 21.95
N LYS A 309 14.41 -0.21 21.23
CA LYS A 309 14.75 -0.09 19.80
C LYS A 309 16.22 0.32 19.67
N SER A 310 17.02 -0.54 19.06
CA SER A 310 18.45 -0.29 18.83
C SER A 310 18.95 -1.14 17.67
N ASP A 311 19.43 -0.49 16.61
CA ASP A 311 20.00 -1.12 15.41
C ASP A 311 21.31 -1.89 15.71
N THR A 312 21.89 -1.67 16.90
CA THR A 312 23.02 -2.44 17.42
C THR A 312 22.62 -3.79 18.02
N LEU A 313 21.33 -4.01 18.29
CA LEU A 313 20.81 -5.23 18.88
C LEU A 313 20.00 -6.05 17.87
N PHE A 314 19.10 -5.39 17.14
CA PHE A 314 18.15 -6.03 16.24
C PHE A 314 17.88 -5.15 15.02
N THR A 315 17.94 -5.74 13.82
CA THR A 315 17.58 -5.07 12.56
C THR A 315 16.74 -5.97 11.67
N LEU A 316 15.92 -5.33 10.83
CA LEU A 316 15.20 -5.99 9.75
C LEU A 316 15.82 -5.69 8.39
N ASP A 317 16.22 -6.75 7.71
CA ASP A 317 16.80 -6.73 6.37
C ASP A 317 15.92 -7.54 5.39
N VAL A 318 16.23 -7.46 4.09
CA VAL A 318 15.56 -8.24 3.04
C VAL A 318 16.63 -8.90 2.20
N TYR A 319 16.56 -10.22 2.06
CA TYR A 319 17.40 -10.97 1.15
C TYR A 319 16.63 -11.42 -0.07
N ASN A 320 17.30 -11.44 -1.22
CA ASN A 320 16.65 -11.80 -2.47
C ASN A 320 17.54 -12.55 -3.45
N THR A 321 16.90 -13.20 -4.42
CA THR A 321 17.54 -14.01 -5.47
C THR A 321 18.33 -13.23 -6.50
N GLU A 322 18.42 -11.89 -6.39
CA GLU A 322 19.20 -11.06 -7.31
C GLU A 322 20.46 -10.48 -6.63
N GLU A 323 20.35 -10.01 -5.40
CA GLU A 323 21.42 -9.29 -4.68
C GLU A 323 22.21 -10.16 -3.70
N ASN A 324 21.60 -11.19 -3.10
CA ASN A 324 22.19 -11.94 -1.99
C ASN A 324 22.58 -13.37 -2.36
N VAL A 325 22.84 -13.62 -3.65
CA VAL A 325 23.03 -14.98 -4.19
C VAL A 325 24.44 -15.52 -3.99
N GLU A 326 25.43 -14.64 -3.81
CA GLU A 326 26.84 -15.00 -3.70
C GLU A 326 27.31 -14.96 -2.24
N ALA A 327 28.23 -15.87 -1.91
CA ALA A 327 28.85 -15.89 -0.59
C ALA A 327 29.82 -14.72 -0.44
N VAL A 328 29.71 -14.01 0.68
CA VAL A 328 30.68 -12.99 1.09
C VAL A 328 31.58 -13.59 2.16
N GLU A 329 32.89 -13.45 2.02
CA GLU A 329 33.85 -13.97 3.02
C GLU A 329 33.61 -13.32 4.39
N GLY A 330 33.36 -14.14 5.41
CA GLY A 330 33.00 -13.67 6.76
C GLY A 330 31.59 -13.05 6.85
N GLY A 331 30.80 -13.13 5.78
CA GLY A 331 29.41 -12.67 5.73
C GLY A 331 28.39 -13.75 6.05
N PRO A 332 27.09 -13.39 6.02
CA PRO A 332 25.97 -14.32 6.20
C PRO A 332 25.93 -15.35 5.06
N GLU A 333 25.18 -16.43 5.26
CA GLU A 333 25.04 -17.47 4.24
C GLU A 333 24.32 -16.94 2.98
N PRO A 334 24.68 -17.42 1.77
CA PRO A 334 24.01 -17.01 0.54
C PRO A 334 22.52 -17.31 0.58
N TYR A 335 21.73 -16.39 0.05
CA TYR A 335 20.30 -16.53 -0.01
C TYR A 335 19.87 -17.53 -1.09
N HIS A 336 19.07 -18.51 -0.66
CA HIS A 336 18.34 -19.42 -1.52
C HIS A 336 16.87 -19.40 -1.14
N SER A 337 15.98 -19.36 -2.14
CA SER A 337 14.54 -19.41 -1.92
C SER A 337 14.13 -20.68 -1.16
N PRO A 338 13.04 -20.64 -0.38
CA PRO A 338 12.52 -21.83 0.28
C PRO A 338 12.22 -22.95 -0.73
N PRO A 339 12.18 -24.22 -0.28
CA PRO A 339 11.91 -25.36 -1.16
C PRO A 339 10.62 -25.20 -1.97
N ASN A 340 10.74 -25.34 -3.30
CA ASN A 340 9.65 -25.18 -4.27
C ASN A 340 9.02 -23.78 -4.35
N VAL A 341 9.66 -22.77 -3.77
CA VAL A 341 9.26 -21.37 -3.90
C VAL A 341 10.11 -20.73 -5.00
N THR A 342 9.44 -19.99 -5.87
CA THR A 342 10.09 -19.26 -6.96
C THR A 342 9.32 -17.98 -7.21
N GLY A 343 10.02 -16.93 -7.64
CA GLY A 343 9.39 -15.67 -7.99
C GLY A 343 8.31 -15.81 -9.06
N ILE A 344 7.36 -14.87 -9.03
CA ILE A 344 6.19 -14.86 -9.91
C ILE A 344 6.65 -14.72 -11.36
N VAL A 345 6.14 -15.60 -12.23
CA VAL A 345 6.34 -15.48 -13.67
C VAL A 345 5.24 -14.61 -14.26
N ASP A 346 5.63 -13.49 -14.85
CA ASP A 346 4.71 -12.61 -15.56
C ASP A 346 4.08 -13.36 -16.75
N ARG A 347 2.75 -13.25 -16.91
CA ARG A 347 2.02 -13.99 -17.94
C ARG A 347 2.30 -13.49 -19.36
N ILE A 348 2.64 -12.21 -19.48
CA ILE A 348 2.89 -11.52 -20.75
C ILE A 348 4.37 -11.62 -21.08
N THR A 349 5.24 -11.16 -20.18
CA THR A 349 6.68 -11.04 -20.45
C THR A 349 7.45 -12.32 -20.18
N ARG A 350 6.85 -13.30 -19.50
CA ARG A 350 7.48 -14.56 -19.08
C ARG A 350 8.72 -14.40 -18.20
N ALA A 351 9.07 -13.18 -17.81
CA ALA A 351 10.14 -12.95 -16.87
C ALA A 351 9.70 -13.33 -15.47
N ARG A 352 10.67 -13.80 -14.71
CA ARG A 352 10.52 -14.12 -13.31
C ARG A 352 10.88 -12.91 -12.46
N SER A 353 9.96 -12.47 -11.61
CA SER A 353 10.25 -11.48 -10.57
C SER A 353 11.26 -12.05 -9.56
N LYS A 354 12.02 -11.18 -8.90
CA LYS A 354 12.84 -11.58 -7.76
C LYS A 354 12.01 -12.20 -6.65
N GLU A 355 12.54 -13.24 -6.03
CA GLU A 355 12.00 -13.85 -4.81
C GLU A 355 12.76 -13.29 -3.61
N GLN A 356 12.06 -12.97 -2.52
CA GLN A 356 12.66 -12.27 -1.38
C GLN A 356 12.10 -12.75 -0.04
N SER A 357 12.98 -12.91 0.95
CA SER A 357 12.60 -13.18 2.34
C SER A 357 12.90 -11.98 3.24
N LEU A 358 12.10 -11.83 4.30
CA LEU A 358 12.40 -10.90 5.38
C LEU A 358 13.42 -11.55 6.33
N VAL A 359 14.43 -10.79 6.73
CA VAL A 359 15.51 -11.25 7.61
C VAL A 359 15.42 -10.52 8.95
N LEU A 360 15.25 -11.30 10.02
CA LEU A 360 15.39 -10.86 11.39
C LEU A 360 16.84 -11.10 11.81
N ARG A 361 17.64 -10.03 11.88
CA ARG A 361 19.03 -10.10 12.28
C ARG A 361 19.18 -9.70 13.73
N MET A 362 19.59 -10.63 14.58
CA MET A 362 19.91 -10.37 15.98
C MET A 362 21.41 -10.35 16.16
N LYS A 363 21.98 -9.16 16.35
CA LYS A 363 23.41 -9.01 16.70
C LYS A 363 23.67 -9.54 18.11
N HIS A 364 22.73 -9.32 19.02
CA HIS A 364 22.80 -9.84 20.38
C HIS A 364 21.39 -10.10 20.94
N LEU A 365 21.11 -11.36 21.30
CA LEU A 365 19.86 -11.80 21.90
C LEU A 365 20.12 -12.53 23.22
N PRO A 366 19.92 -11.85 24.38
CA PRO A 366 20.15 -12.44 25.69
C PRO A 366 19.29 -13.67 25.98
N ALA A 367 19.72 -14.52 26.91
CA ALA A 367 18.91 -15.62 27.43
C ALA A 367 17.56 -15.09 27.99
N GLY A 368 16.44 -15.68 27.54
CA GLY A 368 15.09 -15.22 27.87
C GLY A 368 14.58 -14.00 27.06
N GLY A 369 15.48 -13.33 26.34
CA GLY A 369 15.16 -12.18 25.52
C GLY A 369 14.35 -12.53 24.28
N LYS A 370 13.66 -11.52 23.73
CA LYS A 370 12.92 -11.61 22.46
C LYS A 370 13.06 -10.36 21.62
N VAL A 371 12.89 -10.52 20.32
CA VAL A 371 12.78 -9.41 19.36
C VAL A 371 11.47 -9.52 18.58
N GLU A 372 10.92 -8.37 18.20
CA GLU A 372 9.63 -8.31 17.50
C GLU A 372 9.66 -7.37 16.30
N ALA A 373 9.00 -7.80 15.22
CA ALA A 373 8.73 -7.03 14.02
C ALA A 373 7.21 -6.97 13.79
N LEU A 374 6.70 -5.76 13.54
CA LEU A 374 5.28 -5.49 13.35
C LEU A 374 5.00 -5.12 11.90
N LYS A 375 4.00 -5.76 11.30
CA LYS A 375 3.36 -5.30 10.06
C LYS A 375 1.94 -4.84 10.35
N GLN A 376 1.73 -3.53 10.26
CA GLN A 376 0.41 -2.92 10.32
C GLN A 376 -0.23 -2.95 8.93
N LEU A 377 -1.43 -3.52 8.80
CA LEU A 377 -2.14 -3.56 7.53
C LEU A 377 -2.95 -2.28 7.33
N ASN A 378 -2.88 -1.72 6.12
CA ASN A 378 -3.68 -0.55 5.72
C ASN A 378 -5.19 -0.88 5.68
N SER A 379 -5.53 -2.13 5.39
CA SER A 379 -6.91 -2.62 5.39
C SER A 379 -6.99 -3.99 6.06
N SER A 380 -8.05 -4.22 6.83
CA SER A 380 -8.26 -5.50 7.50
C SER A 380 -8.42 -6.65 6.49
N ILE A 381 -7.76 -7.76 6.74
CA ILE A 381 -7.89 -8.99 5.96
C ILE A 381 -8.88 -9.94 6.66
N ASN A 382 -9.74 -10.58 5.87
CA ASN A 382 -10.64 -11.63 6.34
C ASN A 382 -10.10 -13.00 5.92
N MET A 383 -9.73 -13.81 6.90
CA MET A 383 -9.08 -15.11 6.72
C MET A 383 -10.05 -16.28 6.97
N ILE A 384 -11.32 -16.03 7.33
CA ILE A 384 -12.25 -17.07 7.79
C ILE A 384 -12.67 -18.10 6.73
N ASN A 385 -12.42 -17.81 5.46
CA ASN A 385 -12.76 -18.70 4.35
C ASN A 385 -11.60 -19.64 3.97
N TYR A 386 -10.52 -19.62 4.74
CA TYR A 386 -9.35 -20.46 4.59
C TYR A 386 -9.22 -21.31 5.86
N GLY A 387 -8.64 -22.50 5.75
CA GLY A 387 -8.44 -23.39 6.89
C GLY A 387 -7.09 -23.18 7.59
N LYS A 388 -6.08 -22.73 6.85
CA LYS A 388 -4.68 -22.72 7.33
C LYS A 388 -3.91 -21.47 6.97
N LEU A 389 -3.05 -21.01 7.87
CA LEU A 389 -1.97 -20.06 7.58
C LEU A 389 -0.65 -20.83 7.46
N LYS A 390 0.12 -20.54 6.41
CA LYS A 390 1.43 -21.16 6.15
C LYS A 390 2.50 -20.10 5.98
N MET A 391 3.72 -20.42 6.38
CA MET A 391 4.91 -19.59 6.22
C MET A 391 6.15 -20.48 6.29
N PHE A 392 7.22 -20.09 5.60
CA PHE A 392 8.53 -20.72 5.76
C PHE A 392 9.37 -19.94 6.76
N VAL A 393 10.14 -20.67 7.57
CA VAL A 393 11.13 -20.09 8.48
C VAL A 393 12.49 -20.75 8.23
N HIS A 394 13.52 -19.93 8.14
CA HIS A 394 14.92 -20.35 8.03
C HIS A 394 15.62 -20.01 9.34
N GLY A 395 16.30 -20.98 9.95
CA GLY A 395 17.18 -20.72 11.08
C GLY A 395 18.63 -20.56 10.65
N ASP A 396 19.38 -19.76 11.39
CA ASP A 396 20.83 -19.62 11.19
C ASP A 396 21.55 -20.97 11.26
N TRP A 397 22.54 -21.16 10.38
CA TRP A 397 23.37 -22.36 10.32
C TRP A 397 24.14 -22.65 11.62
N MET A 398 24.37 -21.66 12.49
CA MET A 398 25.03 -21.80 13.79
C MET A 398 24.14 -22.42 14.87
N LEU A 399 22.82 -22.54 14.64
CA LEU A 399 21.91 -23.14 15.61
C LEU A 399 22.18 -24.67 15.75
N PRO A 400 21.94 -25.27 16.94
CA PRO A 400 22.07 -26.71 17.11
C PRO A 400 20.91 -27.46 16.43
N LYS A 401 21.19 -28.65 15.88
CA LYS A 401 20.23 -29.42 15.06
C LYS A 401 19.15 -30.17 15.85
N ASP A 402 19.44 -30.51 17.11
CA ASP A 402 18.60 -31.40 17.91
C ASP A 402 17.78 -30.66 18.98
N ASP A 403 18.37 -29.65 19.64
CA ASP A 403 17.74 -28.88 20.72
C ASP A 403 17.97 -27.37 20.53
N PRO A 404 17.26 -26.73 19.59
CA PRO A 404 17.44 -25.32 19.30
C PRO A 404 16.93 -24.46 20.47
N PRO A 405 17.74 -23.52 20.99
CA PRO A 405 17.32 -22.61 22.06
C PRO A 405 16.39 -21.51 21.54
N LEU A 406 16.17 -21.42 20.23
CA LEU A 406 15.44 -20.33 19.59
C LEU A 406 14.01 -20.77 19.24
N GLU A 407 13.04 -19.98 19.68
CA GLU A 407 11.62 -20.16 19.39
C GLU A 407 11.14 -19.02 18.50
N PHE A 408 10.55 -19.34 17.34
CA PHE A 408 9.84 -18.37 16.51
C PHE A 408 8.39 -18.25 16.97
N PHE A 409 7.84 -17.05 16.87
CA PHE A 409 6.42 -16.84 17.07
C PHE A 409 5.83 -15.88 16.05
N ILE A 410 4.56 -16.12 15.73
CA ILE A 410 3.72 -15.21 14.95
C ILE A 410 2.47 -14.88 15.75
N ARG A 411 2.13 -13.58 15.81
CA ARG A 411 0.87 -13.07 16.33
C ARG A 411 0.08 -12.40 15.23
N PHE A 412 -1.23 -12.53 15.29
CA PHE A 412 -2.14 -11.82 14.39
C PHE A 412 -3.51 -11.66 15.01
N GLY A 413 -4.19 -10.57 14.66
CA GLY A 413 -5.51 -10.28 15.18
C GLY A 413 -6.00 -8.87 14.86
N PRO A 414 -7.07 -8.42 15.52
CA PRO A 414 -7.59 -7.06 15.35
C PRO A 414 -6.72 -5.97 15.99
N THR A 415 -6.04 -6.24 17.11
CA THR A 415 -5.15 -5.28 17.80
C THR A 415 -4.00 -5.98 18.53
N GLU A 416 -2.92 -5.27 18.84
CA GLU A 416 -1.75 -5.81 19.58
C GLU A 416 -2.11 -6.42 20.95
N GLN A 417 -3.25 -6.02 21.54
CA GLN A 417 -3.74 -6.55 22.82
C GLN A 417 -4.66 -7.77 22.68
N VAL A 418 -5.28 -7.98 21.51
CA VAL A 418 -6.26 -9.05 21.27
C VAL A 418 -5.84 -9.86 20.05
N TYR A 419 -5.32 -11.07 20.26
CA TYR A 419 -4.61 -11.80 19.21
C TYR A 419 -4.55 -13.31 19.38
N TYR A 420 -4.30 -13.96 18.26
CA TYR A 420 -3.79 -15.32 18.18
C TYR A 420 -2.27 -15.28 18.16
N GLU A 421 -1.63 -16.19 18.88
CA GLU A 421 -0.18 -16.43 18.87
C GLU A 421 0.07 -17.92 18.65
N TYR A 422 1.03 -18.20 17.78
CA TYR A 422 1.54 -19.54 17.54
C TYR A 422 3.05 -19.51 17.69
N THR A 423 3.61 -20.52 18.36
CA THR A 423 5.06 -20.64 18.59
C THR A 423 5.60 -22.01 18.17
N GLU A 424 6.83 -22.04 17.68
CA GLU A 424 7.56 -23.28 17.36
C GLU A 424 9.09 -23.10 17.45
N PRO A 425 9.86 -24.17 17.73
CA PRO A 425 11.32 -24.12 17.71
C PRO A 425 11.88 -23.91 16.30
N VAL A 426 13.02 -23.22 16.20
CA VAL A 426 13.71 -22.90 14.93
C VAL A 426 14.97 -23.74 14.77
N TYR A 427 15.00 -24.57 13.73
CA TYR A 427 16.15 -25.38 13.36
C TYR A 427 17.01 -24.71 12.27
N PRO A 428 18.28 -25.09 12.11
CA PRO A 428 19.15 -24.56 11.06
C PRO A 428 18.59 -24.79 9.65
N HIS A 429 18.81 -23.81 8.77
CA HIS A 429 18.40 -23.80 7.37
C HIS A 429 16.88 -23.82 7.13
N TRP A 430 16.46 -24.02 5.88
CA TRP A 430 15.07 -24.33 5.49
C TRP A 430 14.69 -25.77 5.88
N ASP A 431 14.79 -26.11 7.17
CA ASP A 431 14.39 -27.42 7.68
C ASP A 431 12.86 -27.61 7.58
N GLU A 432 12.40 -28.81 7.21
CA GLU A 432 10.96 -29.08 7.10
C GLU A 432 10.20 -28.88 8.42
N ARG A 433 10.89 -28.99 9.56
CA ARG A 433 10.33 -28.74 10.90
C ARG A 433 9.98 -27.28 11.13
N ASN A 434 10.64 -26.36 10.43
CA ASN A 434 10.40 -24.91 10.45
C ASN A 434 9.25 -24.47 9.53
N ASN A 435 8.60 -25.42 8.85
CA ASN A 435 7.43 -25.10 8.04
C ASN A 435 6.25 -24.83 8.96
N ILE A 436 5.91 -23.56 9.11
CA ILE A 436 4.75 -23.13 9.87
C ILE A 436 3.49 -23.52 9.11
N GLU A 437 2.66 -24.33 9.74
CA GLU A 437 1.32 -24.68 9.26
C GLU A 437 0.32 -24.57 10.42
N ILE A 438 -0.32 -23.41 10.53
CA ILE A 438 -1.25 -23.09 11.60
C ILE A 438 -2.67 -23.41 11.13
N ASP A 439 -3.28 -24.40 11.76
CA ASP A 439 -4.69 -24.72 11.56
C ASP A 439 -5.59 -23.75 12.36
N PHE A 440 -6.44 -23.00 11.65
CA PHE A 440 -7.35 -22.05 12.28
C PHE A 440 -8.42 -22.70 13.15
N LYS A 441 -8.76 -23.96 12.88
CA LYS A 441 -9.67 -24.71 13.74
C LYS A 441 -9.03 -24.94 15.10
N GLU A 442 -7.73 -25.24 15.17
CA GLU A 442 -7.02 -25.46 16.44
C GLU A 442 -6.89 -24.17 17.26
N LEU A 443 -6.69 -23.03 16.60
CA LEU A 443 -6.76 -21.71 17.26
C LEU A 443 -8.15 -21.43 17.84
N THR A 444 -9.21 -21.78 17.09
CA THR A 444 -10.60 -21.60 17.54
C THR A 444 -10.92 -22.54 18.71
N ASP A 445 -10.45 -23.79 18.65
CA ASP A 445 -10.65 -24.81 19.69
C ASP A 445 -9.87 -24.48 20.97
N THR A 446 -8.79 -23.70 20.87
CA THR A 446 -8.05 -23.21 22.04
C THR A 446 -8.88 -22.24 22.90
N LYS A 447 -9.89 -21.57 22.35
CA LYS A 447 -10.77 -20.63 23.09
C LYS A 447 -11.76 -21.31 24.05
N GLN A 448 -11.57 -22.57 24.39
CA GLN A 448 -12.44 -23.31 25.31
C GLN A 448 -12.02 -23.06 26.76
N GLU A 449 -12.99 -22.99 27.68
CA GLU A 449 -12.76 -22.73 29.12
C GLU A 449 -11.74 -23.65 29.78
N LYS A 450 -11.62 -24.91 29.32
CA LYS A 450 -10.62 -25.86 29.84
C LYS A 450 -9.15 -25.44 29.59
N TYR A 451 -8.92 -24.53 28.64
CA TYR A 451 -7.60 -23.99 28.29
C TYR A 451 -7.39 -22.57 28.83
N LEU A 452 -8.35 -22.04 29.59
CA LEU A 452 -8.25 -20.74 30.21
C LEU A 452 -7.18 -20.77 31.32
N LEU A 453 -6.20 -19.89 31.21
CA LEU A 453 -5.25 -19.64 32.29
C LEU A 453 -5.90 -18.73 33.34
N ALA A 454 -5.54 -18.95 34.61
CA ALA A 454 -5.99 -18.10 35.71
C ALA A 454 -5.44 -16.67 35.62
N ASP A 455 -4.32 -16.48 34.92
CA ASP A 455 -3.69 -15.19 34.72
C ASP A 455 -4.28 -14.45 33.51
N SER A 456 -4.49 -13.14 33.66
CA SER A 456 -5.07 -12.29 32.63
C SER A 456 -4.03 -11.32 32.10
N ALA A 457 -3.80 -11.33 30.78
CA ALA A 457 -2.95 -10.32 30.15
C ALA A 457 -3.77 -9.03 29.96
N ASN A 458 -3.40 -7.95 30.63
CA ASN A 458 -4.10 -6.65 30.56
C ASN A 458 -5.61 -6.74 30.86
N GLY A 459 -6.02 -7.63 31.78
CA GLY A 459 -7.43 -7.86 32.14
C GLY A 459 -8.23 -8.65 31.09
N LEU A 460 -7.56 -9.23 30.08
CA LEU A 460 -8.17 -10.11 29.09
C LEU A 460 -7.89 -11.59 29.41
N PRO A 461 -8.84 -12.50 29.12
CA PRO A 461 -8.62 -13.94 29.29
C PRO A 461 -7.50 -14.42 28.36
N VAL A 462 -6.64 -15.29 28.88
CA VAL A 462 -5.57 -15.93 28.10
C VAL A 462 -5.86 -17.42 28.03
N PHE A 463 -5.98 -17.94 26.82
CA PHE A 463 -6.09 -19.37 26.58
C PHE A 463 -4.75 -19.90 26.07
N PHE A 464 -4.31 -21.04 26.58
CA PHE A 464 -3.04 -21.65 26.19
C PHE A 464 -3.17 -23.15 26.06
N ARG A 465 -2.60 -23.69 24.99
CA ARG A 465 -2.63 -25.11 24.68
C ARG A 465 -1.39 -25.50 23.88
N GLU A 466 -0.80 -26.65 24.19
CA GLU A 466 0.20 -27.28 23.32
C GLU A 466 -0.49 -27.96 22.13
N ASP A 467 0.17 -28.05 20.99
CA ASP A 467 -0.33 -28.79 19.84
C ASP A 467 -0.33 -30.30 20.15
N PRO A 468 -1.51 -30.97 20.12
CA PRO A 468 -1.59 -32.40 20.39
C PRO A 468 -0.80 -33.27 19.42
N ASN A 469 -0.58 -32.79 18.19
CA ASN A 469 0.08 -33.54 17.13
C ASN A 469 1.60 -33.30 17.10
N TYR A 470 2.06 -32.17 17.66
CA TYR A 470 3.43 -31.72 17.56
C TYR A 470 3.94 -31.11 18.88
N PRO A 471 4.56 -31.93 19.75
CA PRO A 471 5.16 -31.44 20.99
C PRO A 471 6.16 -30.31 20.76
N GLY A 472 6.11 -29.28 21.61
CA GLY A 472 6.92 -28.05 21.48
C GLY A 472 6.32 -26.95 20.61
N LYS A 473 5.20 -27.21 19.91
CA LYS A 473 4.41 -26.19 19.21
C LYS A 473 3.25 -25.75 20.09
N THR A 474 2.98 -24.45 20.19
CA THR A 474 1.95 -23.94 21.11
C THR A 474 0.98 -22.98 20.45
N PHE A 475 -0.26 -23.02 20.93
CA PHE A 475 -1.33 -22.09 20.59
C PHE A 475 -1.66 -21.24 21.81
N LYS A 476 -1.65 -19.93 21.62
CA LYS A 476 -2.05 -18.96 22.64
C LYS A 476 -3.08 -18.00 22.06
N VAL A 477 -4.14 -17.73 22.81
CA VAL A 477 -5.19 -16.80 22.42
C VAL A 477 -5.40 -15.80 23.53
N VAL A 478 -5.23 -14.51 23.24
CA VAL A 478 -5.42 -13.42 24.20
C VAL A 478 -6.69 -12.65 23.85
N GLY A 479 -7.65 -12.62 24.77
CA GLY A 479 -8.98 -12.07 24.55
C GLY A 479 -9.82 -12.93 23.60
N TYR A 480 -10.66 -12.27 22.79
CA TYR A 480 -11.52 -12.92 21.79
C TYR A 480 -11.23 -12.35 20.38
N PRO A 481 -10.05 -12.62 19.80
CA PRO A 481 -9.72 -12.18 18.44
C PRO A 481 -10.66 -12.81 17.40
N SER A 482 -10.76 -12.22 16.21
CA SER A 482 -11.52 -12.77 15.09
C SER A 482 -10.70 -12.82 13.80
N LEU A 483 -10.76 -13.95 13.09
CA LEU A 483 -10.21 -14.16 11.75
C LEU A 483 -10.94 -13.33 10.68
N HIS A 484 -12.14 -12.81 10.99
CA HIS A 484 -12.84 -11.89 10.11
C HIS A 484 -12.11 -10.56 9.91
N LYS A 485 -11.35 -10.12 10.92
CA LYS A 485 -10.71 -8.82 10.95
C LYS A 485 -9.31 -8.93 11.55
N VAL A 486 -8.36 -9.28 10.69
CA VAL A 486 -6.93 -9.23 11.01
C VAL A 486 -6.39 -7.90 10.50
N ASN A 487 -5.86 -7.07 11.40
CA ASN A 487 -5.34 -5.74 11.10
C ASN A 487 -3.82 -5.67 11.16
N TYR A 488 -3.17 -6.65 11.79
CA TYR A 488 -1.73 -6.63 11.97
C TYR A 488 -1.18 -8.05 12.09
N PHE A 489 0.12 -8.15 11.84
CA PHE A 489 0.94 -9.31 12.15
C PHE A 489 2.13 -8.85 12.99
N VAL A 490 2.48 -9.62 14.02
CA VAL A 490 3.78 -9.54 14.68
C VAL A 490 4.49 -10.85 14.43
N ILE A 491 5.75 -10.79 14.06
CA ILE A 491 6.63 -11.96 14.06
C ILE A 491 7.81 -11.66 14.96
N GLY A 492 8.41 -12.69 15.51
CA GLY A 492 9.55 -12.51 16.38
C GLY A 492 10.21 -13.82 16.74
N VAL A 493 11.35 -13.69 17.41
CA VAL A 493 12.07 -14.83 17.96
C VAL A 493 12.36 -14.60 19.43
N ARG A 494 12.37 -15.69 20.20
CA ARG A 494 12.63 -15.70 21.64
C ARG A 494 13.71 -16.71 21.95
N ASN A 495 14.69 -16.31 22.75
CA ASN A 495 15.72 -17.21 23.24
C ASN A 495 15.21 -17.92 24.51
N LYS A 496 14.91 -19.22 24.39
CA LYS A 496 14.53 -20.12 25.49
C LYS A 496 15.74 -20.81 26.14
N GLY A 497 16.92 -20.65 25.55
CA GLY A 497 18.17 -21.18 26.09
C GLY A 497 18.65 -20.44 27.33
N THR A 498 19.73 -20.97 27.92
CA THR A 498 20.40 -20.39 29.08
C THR A 498 21.58 -19.49 28.71
N GLN A 499 21.94 -19.43 27.42
CA GLN A 499 23.06 -18.66 26.89
C GLN A 499 22.58 -17.58 25.94
N ASP A 500 23.35 -16.50 25.85
CA ASP A 500 23.11 -15.43 24.89
C ASP A 500 23.48 -15.90 23.48
N LEU A 501 22.70 -15.45 22.51
CA LEU A 501 22.96 -15.69 21.09
C LEU A 501 23.52 -14.42 20.46
N GLN A 502 24.52 -14.56 19.58
CA GLN A 502 25.14 -13.45 18.86
C GLN A 502 25.14 -13.71 17.36
N ASP A 503 24.92 -12.65 16.59
CA ASP A 503 24.93 -12.63 15.13
C ASP A 503 24.12 -13.76 14.48
N ILE A 504 22.89 -14.00 14.98
CA ILE A 504 21.97 -14.99 14.44
C ILE A 504 21.02 -14.32 13.45
N GLU A 505 20.73 -15.02 12.35
CA GLU A 505 19.68 -14.63 11.40
C GLU A 505 18.52 -15.61 11.38
N VAL A 506 17.30 -15.08 11.31
CA VAL A 506 16.11 -15.88 11.01
C VAL A 506 15.40 -15.27 9.82
N TRP A 507 15.20 -16.06 8.77
CA TRP A 507 14.53 -15.60 7.56
C TRP A 507 13.09 -16.12 7.54
N VAL A 508 12.18 -15.31 7.05
CA VAL A 508 10.78 -15.71 6.89
C VAL A 508 10.28 -15.40 5.50
N ASP A 509 9.46 -16.29 4.97
CA ASP A 509 8.98 -16.18 3.60
C ASP A 509 7.57 -16.75 3.39
N GLU A 510 6.90 -16.30 2.34
CA GLU A 510 5.64 -16.85 1.82
C GLU A 510 4.53 -16.98 2.88
N LEU A 511 4.29 -15.90 3.63
CA LEU A 511 3.16 -15.80 4.55
C LEU A 511 1.84 -15.82 3.76
N ARG A 512 1.17 -16.98 3.75
CA ARG A 512 0.01 -17.25 2.89
C ARG A 512 -1.09 -18.01 3.60
N VAL A 513 -2.30 -17.83 3.11
CA VAL A 513 -3.47 -18.64 3.53
C VAL A 513 -3.76 -19.74 2.51
N THR A 514 -4.12 -20.92 3.01
CA THR A 514 -4.40 -22.10 2.18
C THR A 514 -5.65 -22.82 2.68
N ASP A 515 -6.02 -23.90 1.99
CA ASP A 515 -7.20 -24.71 2.29
C ASP A 515 -8.50 -23.90 2.26
N VAL A 516 -8.82 -23.40 1.07
CA VAL A 516 -10.06 -22.64 0.84
C VAL A 516 -11.27 -23.50 1.17
N GLU A 517 -12.18 -23.01 2.01
CA GLU A 517 -13.40 -23.72 2.43
C GLU A 517 -14.31 -24.12 1.24
N ARG A 518 -14.54 -25.42 1.03
CA ARG A 518 -15.32 -25.95 -0.13
C ARG A 518 -16.69 -26.50 0.28
N GLU A 519 -17.43 -25.76 1.09
CA GLU A 519 -18.79 -26.19 1.48
C GLU A 519 -19.82 -25.92 0.38
N SER A 520 -20.65 -26.92 0.06
CA SER A 520 -21.79 -26.75 -0.85
C SER A 520 -22.91 -25.96 -0.17
N GLY A 521 -23.54 -25.03 -0.89
CA GLY A 521 -24.77 -24.38 -0.48
C GLY A 521 -25.92 -24.67 -1.43
N ASN A 522 -27.17 -24.59 -0.93
CA ASN A 522 -28.37 -24.76 -1.73
C ASN A 522 -29.15 -23.45 -1.83
N ALA A 523 -29.91 -23.32 -2.90
CA ALA A 523 -30.95 -22.29 -3.01
C ALA A 523 -32.26 -22.94 -3.45
N MET A 524 -33.34 -22.57 -2.78
CA MET A 524 -34.70 -23.01 -3.08
C MET A 524 -35.60 -21.79 -3.20
N ARG A 525 -36.33 -21.71 -4.31
CA ARG A 525 -37.35 -20.68 -4.52
C ARG A 525 -38.65 -21.34 -4.92
N LEU A 526 -39.72 -21.02 -4.20
CA LEU A 526 -41.07 -21.42 -4.55
C LEU A 526 -41.88 -20.15 -4.82
N SER A 527 -42.64 -20.18 -5.90
CA SER A 527 -43.63 -19.15 -6.20
C SER A 527 -44.98 -19.80 -6.46
N ALA A 528 -46.00 -19.36 -5.74
CA ALA A 528 -47.39 -19.73 -5.99
C ALA A 528 -48.16 -18.49 -6.46
N ASN A 529 -48.83 -18.61 -7.60
CA ASN A 529 -49.74 -17.60 -8.10
C ASN A 529 -51.14 -18.21 -8.16
N LEU A 530 -52.09 -17.57 -7.48
CA LEU A 530 -53.49 -17.93 -7.52
C LEU A 530 -54.28 -16.78 -8.12
N GLN A 531 -54.86 -17.00 -9.30
CA GLN A 531 -55.77 -16.06 -9.95
C GLN A 531 -57.22 -16.52 -9.74
N MET A 532 -58.05 -15.68 -9.12
CA MET A 532 -59.47 -15.94 -8.87
C MET A 532 -60.33 -15.08 -9.81
N ALA A 533 -60.29 -15.40 -11.12
CA ALA A 533 -61.00 -14.67 -12.17
C ALA A 533 -60.88 -13.13 -12.01
N ASP A 534 -62.01 -12.43 -11.86
CA ASP A 534 -62.04 -10.97 -11.65
C ASP A 534 -62.01 -10.54 -10.16
N VAL A 535 -62.02 -11.49 -9.21
CA VAL A 535 -62.18 -11.22 -7.78
C VAL A 535 -60.86 -10.86 -7.14
N GLY A 536 -59.76 -11.52 -7.53
CA GLY A 536 -58.46 -11.19 -6.96
C GLY A 536 -57.33 -12.08 -7.43
N GLN A 537 -56.13 -11.70 -7.00
CA GLN A 537 -54.89 -12.42 -7.23
C GLN A 537 -54.10 -12.51 -5.93
N VAL A 538 -53.57 -13.68 -5.64
CA VAL A 538 -52.64 -13.91 -4.52
C VAL A 538 -51.33 -14.43 -5.09
N ASN A 539 -50.24 -13.73 -4.80
CA ASN A 539 -48.89 -14.10 -5.13
C ASN A 539 -48.14 -14.39 -3.84
N ALA A 540 -47.66 -15.61 -3.67
CA ALA A 540 -46.77 -15.98 -2.60
C ALA A 540 -45.41 -16.37 -3.18
N SER A 541 -44.32 -15.84 -2.61
CA SER A 541 -42.96 -16.18 -2.98
C SER A 541 -42.18 -16.47 -1.71
N TRP A 542 -41.51 -17.61 -1.69
CA TRP A 542 -40.62 -18.02 -0.62
C TRP A 542 -39.24 -18.30 -1.20
N GLU A 543 -38.21 -17.86 -0.50
CA GLU A 543 -36.83 -18.03 -0.89
C GLU A 543 -36.01 -18.47 0.33
N LEU A 544 -35.27 -19.57 0.17
CA LEU A 544 -34.22 -20.01 1.07
C LEU A 544 -32.92 -20.03 0.28
N VAL A 545 -31.93 -19.28 0.74
CA VAL A 545 -30.57 -19.30 0.18
C VAL A 545 -29.61 -19.57 1.32
N ASP A 546 -28.90 -20.69 1.27
CA ASP A 546 -27.91 -21.05 2.28
C ASP A 546 -26.71 -20.08 2.22
N ASP A 547 -26.03 -19.93 3.35
CA ASP A 547 -24.83 -19.11 3.56
C ASP A 547 -23.68 -19.38 2.56
N ASN A 548 -23.60 -20.62 2.06
CA ASN A 548 -22.57 -21.07 1.12
C ASN A 548 -23.03 -21.11 -0.35
N PHE A 549 -24.28 -20.75 -0.66
CA PHE A 549 -24.77 -20.81 -2.04
C PHE A 549 -24.12 -19.71 -2.90
N ARG A 550 -23.67 -20.08 -4.10
CA ARG A 550 -22.98 -19.18 -5.03
C ARG A 550 -23.50 -19.33 -6.45
N ARG A 551 -23.53 -18.22 -7.18
CA ARG A 551 -23.74 -18.22 -8.64
C ARG A 551 -22.39 -18.34 -9.35
N LEU A 552 -22.37 -18.92 -10.56
CA LEU A 552 -21.14 -19.15 -11.33
C LEU A 552 -20.30 -17.87 -11.58
N GLU A 553 -20.95 -16.71 -11.64
CA GLU A 553 -20.31 -15.41 -11.86
C GLU A 553 -19.68 -14.79 -10.59
N GLN A 554 -19.96 -15.36 -9.39
CA GLN A 554 -19.46 -14.80 -8.13
C GLN A 554 -18.03 -15.25 -7.83
N LYS A 555 -17.07 -14.33 -7.98
CA LYS A 555 -15.65 -14.55 -7.61
C LYS A 555 -15.48 -14.74 -6.11
N TYR A 556 -14.54 -15.61 -5.72
CA TYR A 556 -14.21 -15.95 -4.33
C TYR A 556 -13.58 -14.77 -3.54
N ALA A 557 -12.94 -13.84 -4.25
CA ALA A 557 -11.95 -12.91 -3.71
C ALA A 557 -12.42 -11.46 -3.48
N ASN A 558 -13.72 -11.16 -3.60
CA ASN A 558 -14.19 -9.84 -3.14
C ASN A 558 -14.22 -9.85 -1.61
N GLN A 559 -13.75 -8.77 -0.98
CA GLN A 559 -13.88 -8.50 0.47
C GLN A 559 -15.32 -8.66 0.99
N LYS A 560 -16.30 -8.67 0.08
CA LYS A 560 -17.68 -9.13 0.24
C LYS A 560 -17.80 -10.54 -0.36
N GLY A 561 -17.32 -11.57 0.35
CA GLY A 561 -17.45 -12.97 -0.08
C GLY A 561 -18.92 -13.42 -0.22
N PRO A 562 -19.22 -14.73 -0.23
CA PRO A 562 -20.60 -15.22 -0.10
C PRO A 562 -21.32 -14.46 1.01
N SER A 563 -22.65 -14.34 0.94
CA SER A 563 -23.39 -13.51 1.89
C SER A 563 -23.00 -13.81 3.33
N GLY A 564 -22.49 -15.01 3.67
CA GLY A 564 -22.08 -15.33 5.03
C GLY A 564 -23.28 -15.36 5.97
N PHE A 565 -24.47 -15.30 5.40
CA PHE A 565 -25.77 -15.38 6.04
C PHE A 565 -26.64 -16.32 5.21
N THR A 566 -27.38 -17.20 5.89
CA THR A 566 -28.51 -17.92 5.34
C THR A 566 -29.70 -16.96 5.27
N ARG A 567 -30.24 -16.77 4.06
CA ARG A 567 -31.37 -15.86 3.81
C ARG A 567 -32.67 -16.65 3.70
N LEU A 568 -33.64 -16.25 4.52
CA LEU A 568 -35.02 -16.72 4.49
C LEU A 568 -35.90 -15.52 4.14
N ARG A 569 -36.56 -15.55 2.98
CA ARG A 569 -37.46 -14.47 2.55
C ARG A 569 -38.84 -15.02 2.21
N GLN A 570 -39.86 -14.32 2.69
CA GLN A 570 -41.27 -14.64 2.49
C GLN A 570 -42.00 -13.39 2.02
N ILE A 571 -42.64 -13.46 0.86
CA ILE A 571 -43.39 -12.35 0.26
C ILE A 571 -44.78 -12.84 -0.06
N TYR A 572 -45.80 -12.20 0.51
CA TYR A 572 -47.19 -12.41 0.15
C TYR A 572 -47.76 -11.11 -0.39
N ASN A 573 -48.27 -11.12 -1.60
CA ASN A 573 -48.98 -10.00 -2.20
C ASN A 573 -50.37 -10.47 -2.61
N SER A 574 -51.39 -9.87 -2.02
CA SER A 574 -52.79 -10.17 -2.32
C SER A 574 -53.46 -8.91 -2.82
N ASN A 575 -54.14 -9.02 -3.96
CA ASN A 575 -54.93 -7.93 -4.53
C ASN A 575 -56.35 -8.43 -4.75
N PHE A 576 -57.31 -7.82 -4.07
CA PHE A 576 -58.72 -8.20 -4.12
C PHE A 576 -59.58 -7.04 -4.60
N ARG A 577 -60.58 -7.34 -5.42
CA ARG A 577 -61.59 -6.40 -5.89
C ARG A 577 -62.89 -6.67 -5.14
N LEU A 578 -63.06 -6.03 -3.98
CA LEU A 578 -64.21 -6.28 -3.11
C LEU A 578 -65.55 -5.91 -3.77
N ASN A 579 -65.53 -5.06 -4.81
CA ASN A 579 -66.72 -4.74 -5.58
C ASN A 579 -67.38 -5.94 -6.28
N LYS A 580 -66.66 -7.06 -6.46
CA LYS A 580 -67.25 -8.29 -7.03
C LYS A 580 -68.18 -9.04 -6.07
N PHE A 581 -68.15 -8.72 -4.78
CA PHE A 581 -69.09 -9.26 -3.78
C PHE A 581 -70.30 -8.36 -3.52
N LEU A 582 -70.33 -7.17 -4.13
CA LEU A 582 -71.42 -6.20 -3.98
C LEU A 582 -72.34 -6.24 -5.22
N PRO A 583 -73.62 -5.88 -5.10
CA PRO A 583 -74.52 -5.81 -6.24
C PRO A 583 -73.99 -4.89 -7.35
N GLN A 584 -74.05 -5.36 -8.60
CA GLN A 584 -73.46 -4.67 -9.75
C GLN A 584 -74.06 -3.27 -9.99
N PHE A 585 -75.30 -3.01 -9.54
CA PHE A 585 -75.94 -1.71 -9.64
C PHE A 585 -75.26 -0.61 -8.80
N LEU A 586 -74.49 -0.96 -7.76
CA LEU A 586 -73.75 0.02 -6.95
C LEU A 586 -72.57 0.63 -7.72
N LYS A 587 -72.04 -0.09 -8.75
CA LYS A 587 -70.99 0.37 -9.66
C LYS A 587 -69.75 0.94 -8.93
N VAL A 588 -69.43 0.39 -7.77
CA VAL A 588 -68.24 0.75 -7.00
C VAL A 588 -67.04 -0.09 -7.45
N GLU A 589 -65.85 0.43 -7.24
CA GLU A 589 -64.56 -0.23 -7.45
C GLU A 589 -63.78 -0.08 -6.15
N ILE A 590 -63.49 -1.22 -5.54
CA ILE A 590 -62.89 -1.28 -4.20
C ILE A 590 -61.71 -2.25 -4.25
N PRO A 591 -60.55 -1.84 -4.81
CA PRO A 591 -59.37 -2.68 -4.78
C PRO A 591 -58.69 -2.54 -3.42
N VAL A 592 -58.38 -3.70 -2.85
CA VAL A 592 -57.66 -3.85 -1.60
C VAL A 592 -56.40 -4.62 -1.87
N HIS A 593 -55.27 -4.01 -1.56
CA HIS A 593 -53.97 -4.66 -1.64
C HIS A 593 -53.42 -4.91 -0.24
N PHE A 594 -52.94 -6.12 -0.03
CA PHE A 594 -52.22 -6.52 1.16
C PHE A 594 -50.85 -7.04 0.72
N LYS A 595 -49.79 -6.52 1.32
CA LYS A 595 -48.44 -7.01 1.08
C LYS A 595 -47.71 -7.24 2.39
N TYR A 596 -47.11 -8.41 2.51
CA TYR A 596 -46.28 -8.85 3.61
C TYR A 596 -44.91 -9.25 3.07
N ASP A 597 -43.83 -8.67 3.58
CA ASP A 597 -42.46 -9.05 3.25
C ASP A 597 -41.68 -9.28 4.54
N ARG A 598 -41.22 -10.52 4.77
CA ARG A 598 -40.35 -10.88 5.89
C ARG A 598 -39.05 -11.41 5.34
N ASN A 599 -37.94 -10.81 5.76
CA ASN A 599 -36.59 -11.19 5.40
C ASN A 599 -35.78 -11.42 6.69
N VAL A 600 -35.28 -12.64 6.87
CA VAL A 600 -34.45 -13.07 7.98
C VAL A 600 -33.10 -13.49 7.42
N GLN A 601 -32.02 -12.95 7.98
CA GLN A 601 -30.64 -13.28 7.61
C GLN A 601 -29.92 -13.79 8.86
N VAL A 602 -29.65 -15.09 8.88
CA VAL A 602 -28.95 -15.76 9.98
C VAL A 602 -27.48 -15.87 9.61
N PRO A 603 -26.53 -15.28 10.37
CA PRO A 603 -25.12 -15.34 10.02
C PRO A 603 -24.55 -16.75 10.19
N LYS A 604 -23.58 -17.10 9.35
CA LYS A 604 -22.78 -18.33 9.44
C LYS A 604 -21.94 -18.35 10.72
N TYR A 605 -21.45 -17.18 11.12
CA TYR A 605 -20.62 -16.97 12.29
C TYR A 605 -21.29 -16.01 13.27
N TYR A 606 -21.08 -16.20 14.57
CA TYR A 606 -21.57 -15.23 15.55
C TYR A 606 -20.92 -13.85 15.32
N TYR A 607 -21.62 -12.78 15.71
CA TYR A 607 -21.13 -11.41 15.47
C TYR A 607 -19.74 -11.20 16.10
N ASN A 608 -18.78 -10.76 15.29
CA ASN A 608 -17.38 -10.54 15.66
C ASN A 608 -16.70 -11.76 16.32
N SER A 609 -17.05 -12.95 15.83
CA SER A 609 -16.54 -14.22 16.36
C SER A 609 -16.30 -15.18 15.21
N ASP A 610 -15.35 -16.10 15.40
CA ASP A 610 -15.07 -17.17 14.44
C ASP A 610 -15.89 -18.43 14.74
N ARG A 611 -16.74 -18.38 15.78
CA ARG A 611 -17.62 -19.49 16.15
C ARG A 611 -18.76 -19.60 15.15
N ARG A 612 -18.93 -20.80 14.58
CA ARG A 612 -20.05 -21.10 13.67
C ARG A 612 -21.37 -21.17 14.43
N THR A 613 -22.45 -20.70 13.81
CA THR A 613 -23.83 -20.83 14.32
C THR A 613 -24.43 -22.20 14.05
N PHE A 614 -23.81 -22.96 13.12
CA PHE A 614 -24.30 -24.26 12.62
C PHE A 614 -25.76 -24.25 12.16
N PHE A 615 -26.30 -23.08 11.80
CA PHE A 615 -27.68 -22.97 11.33
C PHE A 615 -27.80 -23.60 9.93
N ARG A 616 -28.09 -24.90 9.90
CA ARG A 616 -28.48 -25.65 8.72
C ARG A 616 -29.73 -26.44 9.09
N PRO A 617 -30.82 -26.35 8.33
CA PRO A 617 -31.96 -27.21 8.60
C PRO A 617 -31.59 -28.65 8.19
N ASP A 618 -31.58 -29.55 9.18
CA ASP A 618 -30.97 -30.88 9.14
C ASP A 618 -31.60 -31.84 8.11
N ASN A 619 -32.88 -31.66 7.79
CA ASN A 619 -33.62 -32.51 6.84
C ASN A 619 -34.61 -31.70 6.00
N MET A 620 -35.14 -32.29 4.92
CA MET A 620 -36.08 -31.62 4.00
C MET A 620 -37.34 -31.11 4.72
N PHE A 621 -37.83 -31.81 5.74
CA PHE A 621 -39.02 -31.40 6.50
C PHE A 621 -38.76 -30.16 7.36
N ASP A 622 -37.62 -30.08 8.03
CA ASP A 622 -37.19 -28.91 8.81
C ASP A 622 -36.83 -27.75 7.90
N ARG A 623 -36.29 -28.03 6.69
CA ARG A 623 -36.16 -27.02 5.64
C ARG A 623 -37.52 -26.44 5.28
N VAL A 624 -38.54 -27.26 5.06
CA VAL A 624 -39.90 -26.81 4.74
C VAL A 624 -40.55 -26.06 5.91
N LYS A 625 -40.39 -26.51 7.16
CA LYS A 625 -40.92 -25.79 8.34
C LYS A 625 -40.26 -24.42 8.52
N THR A 626 -38.94 -24.36 8.45
CA THR A 626 -38.17 -23.10 8.54
C THR A 626 -38.49 -22.18 7.35
N PHE A 627 -38.62 -22.75 6.15
CA PHE A 627 -39.04 -22.07 4.93
C PHE A 627 -40.44 -21.46 5.02
N LEU A 628 -41.39 -22.15 5.66
CA LEU A 628 -42.75 -21.66 5.94
C LEU A 628 -42.82 -20.74 7.17
N GLY A 629 -41.70 -20.54 7.89
CA GLY A 629 -41.65 -19.69 9.09
C GLY A 629 -42.31 -20.30 10.32
N LEU A 630 -42.46 -21.63 10.34
CA LEU A 630 -43.08 -22.41 11.42
C LEU A 630 -42.09 -22.79 12.52
N ASN A 631 -40.79 -22.67 12.26
CA ASN A 631 -39.75 -22.80 13.28
C ASN A 631 -39.32 -21.41 13.76
N ALA A 632 -39.41 -21.19 15.08
CA ALA A 632 -38.81 -20.03 15.70
C ALA A 632 -37.29 -20.20 15.75
N LEU A 633 -36.55 -19.10 15.56
CA LEU A 633 -35.12 -19.07 15.84
C LEU A 633 -34.91 -19.25 17.35
N SER A 634 -33.82 -19.89 17.74
CA SER A 634 -33.42 -19.87 19.16
C SER A 634 -33.14 -18.42 19.58
N PRO A 635 -33.33 -18.06 20.87
CA PRO A 635 -33.10 -16.69 21.34
C PRO A 635 -31.70 -16.17 21.00
N GLU A 636 -30.69 -17.05 21.04
CA GLU A 636 -29.29 -16.71 20.72
C GLU A 636 -29.11 -16.40 19.22
N LEU A 637 -29.70 -17.18 18.32
CA LEU A 637 -29.63 -16.93 16.88
C LEU A 637 -30.45 -15.69 16.50
N GLU A 638 -31.61 -15.51 17.11
CA GLU A 638 -32.44 -14.33 16.90
C GLU A 638 -31.69 -13.06 17.30
N ALA A 639 -30.98 -13.07 18.43
CA ALA A 639 -30.15 -11.94 18.88
C ALA A 639 -29.01 -11.59 17.90
N ASN A 640 -28.51 -12.57 17.13
CA ASN A 640 -27.41 -12.38 16.18
C ASN A 640 -27.86 -12.28 14.71
N SER A 641 -29.16 -12.34 14.42
CA SER A 641 -29.70 -12.30 13.06
C SER A 641 -30.25 -10.92 12.69
N ASN A 642 -30.19 -10.57 11.40
CA ASN A 642 -30.89 -9.41 10.86
C ASN A 642 -32.31 -9.82 10.46
N ILE A 643 -33.32 -9.16 11.03
CA ILE A 643 -34.73 -9.43 10.76
C ILE A 643 -35.39 -8.14 10.28
N SER A 644 -35.98 -8.18 9.10
CA SER A 644 -36.80 -7.10 8.54
C SER A 644 -38.17 -7.63 8.20
N GLU A 645 -39.20 -6.97 8.69
CA GLU A 645 -40.60 -7.29 8.43
C GLU A 645 -41.33 -6.03 8.00
N SER A 646 -42.06 -6.11 6.89
CA SER A 646 -42.91 -5.03 6.39
C SER A 646 -44.30 -5.55 6.11
N ARG A 647 -45.30 -4.86 6.68
CA ARG A 647 -46.71 -5.12 6.47
C ARG A 647 -47.32 -3.87 5.84
N SER A 648 -47.99 -4.04 4.71
CA SER A 648 -48.64 -2.96 4.01
C SER A 648 -50.06 -3.37 3.64
N PHE A 649 -50.97 -2.46 3.88
CA PHE A 649 -52.37 -2.59 3.53
C PHE A 649 -52.76 -1.31 2.83
N GLY A 650 -53.42 -1.42 1.69
CA GLY A 650 -54.04 -0.26 1.11
C GLY A 650 -55.37 -0.58 0.48
N PHE A 651 -56.20 0.44 0.54
CA PHE A 651 -57.60 0.41 0.21
C PHE A 651 -57.87 1.63 -0.65
N SER A 652 -58.59 1.45 -1.74
CA SER A 652 -59.19 2.58 -2.42
C SER A 652 -60.65 2.33 -2.73
N PHE A 653 -61.40 3.41 -2.84
CA PHE A 653 -62.80 3.40 -3.19
C PHE A 653 -63.04 4.43 -4.28
N LYS A 654 -63.67 3.98 -5.35
CA LYS A 654 -64.12 4.84 -6.44
C LYS A 654 -65.46 4.33 -6.96
N ARG A 655 -66.37 5.24 -7.32
CA ARG A 655 -67.60 4.88 -8.05
C ARG A 655 -67.43 5.17 -9.54
N LYS A 656 -67.91 4.27 -10.41
CA LYS A 656 -67.87 4.43 -11.87
C LYS A 656 -69.04 5.29 -12.35
N ASN A 657 -68.77 6.21 -13.28
CA ASN A 657 -69.76 7.14 -13.83
C ASN A 657 -70.29 6.66 -15.17
N GLU A 658 -71.60 6.82 -15.38
CA GLU A 658 -72.23 6.60 -16.68
C GLU A 658 -73.04 7.81 -17.18
N GLN A 659 -73.29 7.84 -18.50
CA GLN A 659 -74.07 8.89 -19.15
C GLN A 659 -75.49 9.04 -18.58
N ARG A 660 -76.12 7.94 -18.12
CA ARG A 660 -77.49 7.90 -17.58
C ARG A 660 -77.60 8.12 -16.07
N ASP A 661 -76.51 8.39 -15.36
CA ASP A 661 -76.60 8.67 -13.91
C ASP A 661 -77.36 9.99 -13.64
N PRO A 662 -78.22 10.03 -12.60
CA PRO A 662 -78.88 11.25 -12.16
C PRO A 662 -77.87 12.39 -11.93
N TRP A 663 -78.23 13.61 -12.34
CA TRP A 663 -77.32 14.75 -12.32
C TRP A 663 -76.72 15.00 -10.92
N TYR A 664 -77.50 14.83 -9.85
CA TYR A 664 -77.03 15.05 -8.47
C TYR A 664 -75.98 14.04 -8.01
N LEU A 665 -76.01 12.79 -8.52
CA LEU A 665 -74.95 11.82 -8.23
C LEU A 665 -73.66 12.19 -8.94
N LYS A 666 -73.73 12.67 -10.20
CA LYS A 666 -72.56 13.13 -11.00
C LYS A 666 -71.75 14.24 -10.32
N TYR A 667 -72.39 15.09 -9.51
CA TYR A 667 -71.74 16.20 -8.81
C TYR A 667 -71.44 15.92 -7.32
N SER A 668 -71.81 14.74 -6.78
CA SER A 668 -71.55 14.37 -5.38
C SER A 668 -70.61 13.15 -5.29
N ILE A 669 -71.16 11.97 -5.02
CA ILE A 669 -70.43 10.74 -4.70
C ILE A 669 -69.65 10.20 -5.92
N ASN A 670 -70.07 10.54 -7.14
CA ASN A 670 -69.43 10.09 -8.38
C ASN A 670 -68.06 10.73 -8.66
N ARG A 671 -67.68 11.78 -7.93
CA ARG A 671 -66.32 12.38 -7.97
C ARG A 671 -65.45 11.97 -6.78
N LEU A 672 -66.01 11.23 -5.82
CA LEU A 672 -65.30 10.84 -4.61
C LEU A 672 -64.33 9.69 -4.93
N ASN A 673 -63.04 9.97 -4.76
CA ASN A 673 -61.97 9.00 -4.81
C ASN A 673 -61.27 9.02 -3.45
N LEU A 674 -61.35 7.91 -2.72
CA LEU A 674 -60.71 7.75 -1.41
C LEU A 674 -59.61 6.71 -1.55
N SER A 675 -58.41 7.02 -1.06
CA SER A 675 -57.29 6.08 -0.99
C SER A 675 -56.63 6.16 0.38
N VAL A 676 -56.46 5.01 1.05
CA VAL A 676 -55.79 4.87 2.33
C VAL A 676 -54.71 3.82 2.19
N ASN A 677 -53.48 4.15 2.57
CA ASN A 677 -52.36 3.23 2.61
C ASN A 677 -51.76 3.23 4.01
N PHE A 678 -51.58 2.05 4.58
CA PHE A 678 -50.95 1.82 5.88
C PHE A 678 -49.71 0.95 5.67
N VAL A 679 -48.57 1.38 6.21
CA VAL A 679 -47.30 0.64 6.15
C VAL A 679 -46.69 0.60 7.53
N GLN A 680 -46.40 -0.61 8.00
CA GLN A 680 -45.66 -0.86 9.23
C GLN A 680 -44.37 -1.59 8.88
N VAL A 681 -43.25 -1.13 9.43
CA VAL A 681 -41.92 -1.72 9.22
C VAL A 681 -41.30 -2.00 10.59
N HIS A 682 -40.86 -3.22 10.79
CA HIS A 682 -40.05 -3.62 11.94
C HIS A 682 -38.68 -4.09 11.44
N ARG A 683 -37.62 -3.55 12.03
CA ARG A 683 -36.24 -3.94 11.72
C ARG A 683 -35.51 -4.23 13.01
N SER A 684 -34.71 -5.28 12.99
CA SER A 684 -33.91 -5.72 14.11
C SER A 684 -32.56 -6.18 13.60
N SER A 685 -31.49 -5.73 14.25
CA SER A 685 -30.10 -6.08 13.91
C SER A 685 -29.31 -6.33 15.19
N PRO A 686 -28.22 -7.13 15.15
CA PRO A 686 -27.40 -7.41 16.31
C PRO A 686 -26.84 -6.16 16.98
N THR A 687 -26.49 -5.15 16.17
CA THR A 687 -26.01 -3.84 16.64
C THR A 687 -27.09 -3.06 17.38
N GLN A 688 -28.34 -3.07 16.89
CA GLN A 688 -29.46 -2.38 17.55
C GLN A 688 -29.93 -3.08 18.83
N LYS A 689 -29.79 -4.42 18.92
CA LYS A 689 -30.22 -5.19 20.11
C LYS A 689 -29.25 -5.07 21.29
N ARG A 690 -28.02 -4.60 21.05
CA ARG A 690 -26.95 -4.47 22.05
C ARG A 690 -26.69 -3.01 22.47
N GLN A 691 -27.38 -2.05 21.85
CA GLN A 691 -27.54 -0.67 22.35
C GLN A 691 -28.78 -0.62 23.23
#